data_AF-A0A1Q7YA63-F1
#
_entry.id   AF-A0A1Q7YA63-F1
#
_cell.length_a   1.000
_cell.length_b   1.000
_cell.length_c   1.000
_cell.angle_alpha   90.00
_cell.angle_beta   90.00
_cell.angle_gamma   90.00
#
_symmetry.space_group_name_H-M   'P 1'
#
loop_
_entity.id
_entity.type
_entity.pdbx_description
1 polymer ?
#
loop_
_entity_poly.entity_id
_entity_poly.type
_entity_poly.pdbx_seq_one_letter_code
_entity_poly.pdbx_strand_id
1 'polypeptide(L)'
;MRIPSLPKCTLRFLGISALIFCASLLLAQEIPVQPSLTFLSVNTGEEAADGKLLQYLRDRTSLAIDGQPAQSYSTVIHNLAGGELGQRGFYLARVPPYSFVAAEMLGADLEPLATYKSSNTGSFVYHSYFVVRKSDFDEVVKGVNGTPTLDQLVQYIKARSESNKPIKFIYQSKFSTSSYFLPSLFFRNRGISLSDGKSSFIKIESGKRDVEHGSSDLIDFVATDQGNLLAAVWDQPKADYKQKPGQEVYFIQLQEALPNDLLVCSARLPENIKKSIRDAIKAMRSEDAQGDDVSIWVDWDNRRERDMGSAREALAQLRYLAQEHPTNVTIDIIPDRSVEPLQLEALKNGIRLSNTEFVLFDRDYHRQRNITWTVKKTHDQAIELVSKLEGFDIEPQMYTIDFTDPEDLSNRIVNFIKSRMDRIRCIWPYEDANPTVIRDVDLPIFKGTNIKARRITWQDPDFSKNNFEASDAFDTTVSKTDLHSIRFTSSEFPMVNAGAFNFDPLSNTSYQVVLVRGSEESMAFRILTYAFLILLATAAIGAVYDLRRKPGQPAMGALVDGELFKDSYQKKVDGYYKSWLERQIAQANVIWCNRKLLEEKITEFEAKGFYPKFDRVRRQTERHALLANIPIVKNIFSASVERSVTTELVVDPAKVGDAARLDNVVRFLIEKRLLSSFVGMQLEWDVLNTIAFQVFQRLDAASAVQSNGNGNGNGFISRENPMLENLVSKHFDTVIRDSRLKVNFFTRKWESSEDENQLTLTYKEKITWSPQQTPVGGAVSQMVLHFKLSKEGNLDEYFKANELDAWLLGIVQRWDDSSENGTQSLFIEFTPLALLKE
;
A
#
# COMPACT_ATOMS: atom_id res chain seq x y z
N MET A 1 54.48 -22.62 41.25
CA MET A 1 54.09 -23.18 39.94
C MET A 1 53.44 -22.07 39.13
N ARG A 2 54.14 -21.52 38.12
CA ARG A 2 53.59 -20.56 37.16
C ARG A 2 53.33 -21.31 35.85
N ILE A 3 52.13 -21.19 35.29
CA ILE A 3 51.81 -21.54 33.90
C ILE A 3 51.34 -20.24 33.23
N PRO A 4 51.86 -19.90 32.04
CA PRO A 4 51.74 -18.57 31.45
C PRO A 4 50.44 -18.39 30.65
N SER A 5 50.03 -17.13 30.55
CA SER A 5 48.95 -16.62 29.71
C SER A 5 49.22 -16.83 28.21
N LEU A 6 48.28 -17.46 27.50
CA LEU A 6 48.20 -17.45 26.04
C LEU A 6 47.60 -16.12 25.53
N PRO A 7 48.16 -15.50 24.47
CA PRO A 7 47.71 -14.21 23.95
C PRO A 7 46.47 -14.33 23.05
N LYS A 8 45.59 -13.34 23.15
CA LYS A 8 44.32 -13.14 22.40
C LYS A 8 44.49 -12.90 20.88
N CYS A 9 45.55 -13.41 20.24
CA CYS A 9 45.85 -13.10 18.82
C CYS A 9 45.46 -14.20 17.81
N THR A 10 45.04 -15.39 18.22
CA THR A 10 44.76 -16.49 17.29
C THR A 10 43.32 -16.54 16.75
N LEU A 11 42.36 -15.80 17.34
CA LEU A 11 40.98 -15.76 16.84
C LEU A 11 40.74 -14.75 15.69
N ARG A 12 41.68 -13.82 15.45
CA ARG A 12 41.55 -12.82 14.39
C ARG A 12 42.13 -13.25 13.03
N PHE A 13 43.05 -14.22 13.00
CA PHE A 13 43.66 -14.67 11.73
C PHE A 13 42.79 -15.66 10.96
N LEU A 14 42.04 -16.54 11.63
CA LEU A 14 41.09 -17.46 10.97
C LEU A 14 39.91 -16.74 10.31
N GLY A 15 39.49 -15.58 10.85
CA GLY A 15 38.43 -14.76 10.24
C GLY A 15 38.86 -14.02 8.98
N ILE A 16 40.16 -13.72 8.82
CA ILE A 16 40.67 -12.95 7.67
C ILE A 16 40.99 -13.88 6.49
N SER A 17 41.49 -15.10 6.74
CA SER A 17 41.78 -16.08 5.68
C SER A 17 40.52 -16.62 4.99
N ALA A 18 39.41 -16.77 5.72
CA ALA A 18 38.11 -17.16 5.14
C ALA A 18 37.51 -16.06 4.24
N LEU A 19 37.76 -14.79 4.56
CA LEU A 19 37.32 -13.64 3.75
C LEU A 19 38.11 -13.51 2.44
N ILE A 20 39.40 -13.88 2.43
CA ILE A 20 40.26 -13.83 1.23
C ILE A 20 39.98 -15.01 0.28
N PHE A 21 39.63 -16.18 0.82
CA PHE A 21 39.24 -17.34 -0.01
C PHE A 21 37.84 -17.16 -0.63
N CYS A 22 36.91 -16.49 0.06
CA CYS A 22 35.62 -16.10 -0.52
C CYS A 22 35.75 -14.98 -1.57
N ALA A 23 36.74 -14.09 -1.44
CA ALA A 23 36.98 -13.01 -2.40
C ALA A 23 37.64 -13.48 -3.71
N SER A 24 38.37 -14.61 -3.69
CA SER A 24 39.06 -15.15 -4.87
C SER A 24 38.20 -16.10 -5.71
N LEU A 25 37.09 -16.62 -5.17
CA LEU A 25 36.06 -17.34 -5.93
C LEU A 25 35.03 -16.41 -6.60
N LEU A 26 35.03 -15.12 -6.27
CA LEU A 26 34.12 -14.10 -6.81
C LEU A 26 34.69 -13.32 -8.02
N LEU A 27 35.87 -13.69 -8.49
CA LEU A 27 36.53 -13.12 -9.68
C LEU A 27 36.77 -14.17 -10.78
N ALA A 28 35.94 -15.20 -10.85
CA ALA A 28 35.70 -15.86 -12.12
C ALA A 28 34.89 -14.89 -12.97
N GLN A 29 35.51 -14.33 -14.01
CA GLN A 29 34.83 -13.50 -14.99
C GLN A 29 33.68 -14.32 -15.60
N GLU A 30 32.44 -13.98 -15.27
CA GLU A 30 31.32 -14.34 -16.14
C GLU A 30 31.53 -13.56 -17.44
N ILE A 31 31.86 -14.30 -18.51
CA ILE A 31 31.76 -13.81 -19.88
C ILE A 31 30.35 -13.20 -20.01
N PRO A 32 30.18 -11.97 -20.55
CA PRO A 32 28.86 -11.41 -20.77
C PRO A 32 28.10 -12.31 -21.76
N VAL A 33 27.35 -13.27 -21.23
CA VAL A 33 26.41 -14.05 -22.00
C VAL A 33 25.28 -13.08 -22.32
N GLN A 34 25.13 -12.72 -23.60
CA GLN A 34 23.92 -12.03 -24.03
C GLN A 34 22.71 -12.84 -23.53
N PRO A 35 21.73 -12.22 -22.86
CA PRO A 35 20.57 -12.94 -22.38
C PRO A 35 19.89 -13.62 -23.56
N SER A 36 19.74 -14.95 -23.50
CA SER A 36 18.98 -15.70 -24.50
C SER A 36 17.51 -15.32 -24.39
N LEU A 37 16.94 -14.78 -25.46
CA LEU A 37 15.53 -14.44 -25.55
C LEU A 37 14.72 -15.67 -25.96
N THR A 38 13.63 -15.95 -25.27
CA THR A 38 12.66 -16.95 -25.75
C THR A 38 11.58 -16.26 -26.58
N PHE A 39 11.35 -16.73 -27.80
CA PHE A 39 10.23 -16.31 -28.64
C PHE A 39 9.04 -17.26 -28.47
N LEU A 40 7.92 -16.72 -28.01
CA LEU A 40 6.66 -17.45 -27.82
C LEU A 40 5.66 -17.11 -28.92
N SER A 41 4.95 -18.13 -29.39
CA SER A 41 3.90 -18.03 -30.39
C SER A 41 2.64 -18.73 -29.90
N VAL A 42 1.48 -18.14 -30.19
CA VAL A 42 0.17 -18.76 -29.97
C VAL A 42 -0.22 -19.51 -31.24
N ASN A 43 -0.70 -20.74 -31.09
CA ASN A 43 -1.25 -21.50 -32.20
C ASN A 43 -2.57 -20.86 -32.66
N THR A 44 -2.48 -20.07 -33.72
CA THR A 44 -3.58 -19.40 -34.42
C THR A 44 -3.80 -19.94 -35.84
N GLY A 45 -2.93 -20.83 -36.33
CA GLY A 45 -2.87 -21.25 -37.72
C GLY A 45 -2.03 -20.33 -38.64
N GLU A 46 -1.30 -19.36 -38.06
CA GLU A 46 -0.43 -18.41 -38.78
C GLU A 46 1.06 -18.57 -38.40
N GLU A 47 1.52 -19.82 -38.22
CA GLU A 47 2.87 -20.11 -37.73
C GLU A 47 3.96 -19.63 -38.70
N ALA A 48 3.63 -19.46 -39.98
CA ALA A 48 4.56 -19.01 -41.01
C ALA A 48 4.98 -17.55 -40.82
N ALA A 49 4.05 -16.67 -40.43
CA ALA A 49 4.35 -15.27 -40.10
C ALA A 49 5.31 -15.14 -38.91
N ASP A 50 5.17 -16.03 -37.92
CA ASP A 50 6.01 -16.04 -36.71
C ASP A 50 7.43 -16.50 -37.02
N GLY A 51 7.57 -17.52 -37.85
CA GLY A 51 8.86 -17.96 -38.37
C GLY A 51 9.60 -16.86 -39.13
N LYS A 52 8.89 -16.09 -39.98
CA LYS A 52 9.48 -14.98 -40.73
C LYS A 52 9.90 -13.83 -39.83
N LEU A 53 9.05 -13.41 -38.90
CA LEU A 53 9.39 -12.35 -37.94
C LEU A 53 10.62 -12.77 -37.10
N LEU A 54 10.62 -13.99 -36.58
CA LEU A 54 11.73 -14.51 -35.79
C LEU A 54 13.04 -14.53 -36.58
N GLN A 55 12.99 -15.03 -37.83
CA GLN A 55 14.16 -15.06 -38.70
C GLN A 55 14.66 -13.64 -39.01
N TYR A 56 13.77 -12.71 -39.34
CA TYR A 56 14.10 -11.31 -39.58
C TYR A 56 14.80 -10.68 -38.38
N LEU A 57 14.25 -10.88 -37.17
CA LEU A 57 14.84 -10.35 -35.95
C LEU A 57 16.22 -10.96 -35.68
N ARG A 58 16.43 -12.26 -35.91
CA ARG A 58 17.75 -12.90 -35.81
C ARG A 58 18.76 -12.35 -36.81
N ASP A 59 18.33 -12.03 -38.03
CA ASP A 59 19.22 -11.54 -39.08
C ASP A 59 19.57 -10.05 -38.92
N ARG A 60 18.66 -9.27 -38.36
CA ARG A 60 18.81 -7.81 -38.18
C ARG A 60 19.29 -7.39 -36.82
N THR A 61 19.20 -8.27 -35.83
CA THR A 61 19.71 -8.03 -34.48
C THR A 61 20.84 -9.00 -34.18
N SER A 62 21.80 -8.60 -33.35
CA SER A 62 22.84 -9.51 -32.86
C SER A 62 22.36 -10.32 -31.65
N LEU A 63 21.06 -10.62 -31.56
CA LEU A 63 20.44 -11.24 -30.39
C LEU A 63 20.32 -12.76 -30.57
N ALA A 64 20.65 -13.51 -29.52
CA ALA A 64 20.33 -14.93 -29.44
C ALA A 64 18.85 -15.11 -29.06
N ILE A 65 18.00 -15.34 -30.06
CA ILE A 65 16.57 -15.59 -29.87
C ILE A 65 16.29 -17.08 -30.12
N ASP A 66 15.86 -17.81 -29.09
CA ASP A 66 15.39 -19.19 -29.19
C ASP A 66 13.88 -19.24 -29.47
N GLY A 67 13.50 -19.93 -30.53
CA GLY A 67 12.11 -19.98 -30.99
C GLY A 67 11.42 -21.23 -30.46
N GLN A 68 10.36 -21.04 -29.66
CA GLN A 68 9.56 -22.16 -29.19
C GLN A 68 8.46 -22.50 -30.21
N PRO A 69 8.07 -23.78 -30.33
CA PRO A 69 6.90 -24.15 -31.12
C PRO A 69 5.65 -23.40 -30.66
N ALA A 70 4.72 -23.16 -31.58
CA ALA A 70 3.44 -22.53 -31.25
C ALA A 70 2.70 -23.35 -30.19
N GLN A 71 2.19 -22.67 -29.16
CA GLN A 71 1.55 -23.27 -27.99
C GLN A 71 0.08 -22.88 -27.91
N SER A 72 -0.69 -23.58 -27.07
CA SER A 72 -2.08 -23.20 -26.81
C SER A 72 -2.17 -21.81 -26.16
N TYR A 73 -3.28 -21.11 -26.38
CA TYR A 73 -3.57 -19.81 -25.77
C TYR A 73 -3.33 -19.80 -24.25
N SER A 74 -3.93 -20.76 -23.53
CA SER A 74 -3.80 -20.86 -22.06
C SER A 74 -2.34 -21.06 -21.64
N THR A 75 -1.60 -21.92 -22.33
CA THR A 75 -0.17 -22.17 -22.03
C THR A 75 0.65 -20.88 -22.17
N VAL A 76 0.47 -20.13 -23.26
CA VAL A 76 1.18 -18.86 -23.47
C VAL A 76 0.81 -17.85 -22.37
N ILE A 77 -0.47 -17.69 -22.06
CA ILE A 77 -0.95 -16.79 -20.99
C ILE A 77 -0.27 -17.11 -19.64
N HIS A 78 -0.24 -18.39 -19.24
CA HIS A 78 0.41 -18.79 -17.97
C HIS A 78 1.92 -18.62 -17.99
N ASN A 79 2.58 -18.87 -19.13
CA ASN A 79 4.02 -18.63 -19.28
C ASN A 79 4.35 -17.15 -19.08
N LEU A 80 3.54 -16.26 -19.64
CA LEU A 80 3.69 -14.81 -19.51
C LEU A 80 3.40 -14.31 -18.08
N ALA A 81 2.34 -14.81 -17.45
CA ALA A 81 1.85 -14.33 -16.15
C ALA A 81 2.60 -14.87 -14.92
N GLY A 82 3.45 -15.89 -15.05
CA GLY A 82 4.20 -16.39 -13.89
C GLY A 82 4.82 -17.77 -13.99
N GLY A 83 4.99 -18.34 -15.19
CA GLY A 83 5.84 -19.50 -15.42
C GLY A 83 7.33 -19.21 -15.17
N GLU A 84 8.21 -20.19 -15.37
CA GLU A 84 9.67 -20.01 -15.23
C GLU A 84 10.19 -18.83 -16.07
N LEU A 85 9.64 -18.66 -17.27
CA LEU A 85 9.91 -17.53 -18.16
C LEU A 85 9.39 -16.20 -17.59
N GLY A 86 8.14 -16.15 -17.09
CA GLY A 86 7.58 -14.95 -16.45
C GLY A 86 8.33 -14.50 -15.20
N GLN A 87 8.92 -15.43 -14.45
CA GLN A 87 9.64 -15.13 -13.20
C GLN A 87 11.13 -14.81 -13.38
N ARG A 88 11.80 -15.41 -14.38
CA ARG A 88 13.27 -15.37 -14.52
C ARG A 88 13.80 -15.17 -15.94
N GLY A 89 12.94 -15.25 -16.96
CA GLY A 89 13.34 -15.21 -18.37
C GLY A 89 13.02 -13.88 -19.05
N PHE A 90 13.83 -13.52 -20.04
CA PHE A 90 13.48 -12.48 -21.00
C PHE A 90 12.82 -13.15 -22.19
N TYR A 91 11.65 -12.64 -22.59
CA TYR A 91 10.89 -13.19 -23.69
C TYR A 91 10.40 -12.12 -24.64
N LEU A 92 10.15 -12.56 -25.86
CA LEU A 92 9.42 -11.88 -26.91
C LEU A 92 8.25 -12.80 -27.27
N ALA A 93 7.06 -12.26 -27.49
CA ALA A 93 5.91 -13.07 -27.82
C ALA A 93 5.03 -12.36 -28.83
N ARG A 94 4.54 -13.10 -29.82
CA ARG A 94 3.37 -12.66 -30.58
C ARG A 94 2.13 -13.19 -29.88
N VAL A 95 1.22 -12.30 -29.51
CA VAL A 95 0.01 -12.66 -28.79
C VAL A 95 -1.24 -12.01 -29.39
N PRO A 96 -2.35 -12.76 -29.49
CA PRO A 96 -3.65 -12.19 -29.75
C PRO A 96 -4.06 -11.20 -28.66
N PRO A 97 -4.88 -10.17 -28.99
CA PRO A 97 -5.18 -9.08 -28.08
C PRO A 97 -5.76 -9.50 -26.73
N TYR A 98 -6.72 -10.43 -26.70
CA TYR A 98 -7.30 -10.86 -25.43
C TYR A 98 -6.33 -11.74 -24.62
N SER A 99 -5.43 -12.49 -25.28
CA SER A 99 -4.38 -13.23 -24.56
C SER A 99 -3.41 -12.29 -23.85
N PHE A 100 -3.08 -11.16 -24.47
CA PHE A 100 -2.32 -10.10 -23.83
C PHE A 100 -3.04 -9.55 -22.60
N VAL A 101 -4.32 -9.15 -22.74
CA VAL A 101 -5.10 -8.60 -21.62
C VAL A 101 -5.32 -9.62 -20.50
N ALA A 102 -5.62 -10.87 -20.85
CA ALA A 102 -5.75 -11.98 -19.91
C ALA A 102 -4.45 -12.22 -19.11
N ALA A 103 -3.30 -12.16 -19.78
CA ALA A 103 -2.00 -12.26 -19.11
C ALA A 103 -1.76 -11.06 -18.18
N GLU A 104 -2.08 -9.83 -18.60
CA GLU A 104 -2.00 -8.63 -17.73
C GLU A 104 -2.90 -8.76 -16.48
N MET A 105 -4.14 -9.24 -16.65
CA MET A 105 -5.08 -9.48 -15.54
C MET A 105 -4.56 -10.52 -14.53
N LEU A 106 -3.75 -11.47 -14.99
CA LEU A 106 -3.08 -12.46 -14.14
C LEU A 106 -1.72 -11.97 -13.59
N GLY A 107 -1.32 -10.74 -13.91
CA GLY A 107 -0.10 -10.10 -13.37
C GLY A 107 1.12 -10.17 -14.27
N ALA A 108 0.98 -10.48 -15.57
CA ALA A 108 2.08 -10.40 -16.52
C ALA A 108 2.52 -8.93 -16.69
N ASP A 109 3.83 -8.71 -16.60
CA ASP A 109 4.47 -7.41 -16.78
C ASP A 109 4.94 -7.29 -18.25
N LEU A 110 4.05 -6.84 -19.12
CA LEU A 110 4.20 -6.87 -20.58
C LEU A 110 4.30 -5.47 -21.20
N GLU A 111 5.16 -5.33 -22.20
CA GLU A 111 5.26 -4.11 -23.01
C GLU A 111 5.02 -4.43 -24.49
N PRO A 112 4.02 -3.80 -25.15
CA PRO A 112 3.86 -3.85 -26.59
C PRO A 112 5.02 -3.14 -27.30
N LEU A 113 5.71 -3.86 -28.17
CA LEU A 113 6.80 -3.34 -29.01
C LEU A 113 6.31 -2.99 -30.41
N ALA A 114 5.40 -3.79 -30.97
CA ALA A 114 4.87 -3.58 -32.31
C ALA A 114 3.51 -4.24 -32.50
N THR A 115 2.82 -3.82 -33.55
CA THR A 115 1.68 -4.53 -34.14
C THR A 115 1.83 -4.52 -35.64
N TYR A 116 1.14 -5.41 -36.34
CA TYR A 116 1.25 -5.52 -37.79
C TYR A 116 0.10 -4.82 -38.51
N LYS A 117 0.37 -4.35 -39.73
CA LYS A 117 -0.66 -3.91 -40.68
C LYS A 117 -1.15 -5.12 -41.46
N SER A 118 -2.45 -5.36 -41.45
CA SER A 118 -3.05 -6.49 -42.16
C SER A 118 -2.90 -6.32 -43.68
N SER A 119 -2.54 -7.38 -44.38
CA SER A 119 -2.46 -7.44 -45.85
C SER A 119 -3.86 -7.42 -46.47
N ASN A 120 -4.87 -7.93 -45.77
CA ASN A 120 -6.26 -7.95 -46.23
C ASN A 120 -6.98 -6.63 -46.05
N THR A 121 -6.88 -6.04 -44.86
CA THR A 121 -7.65 -4.83 -44.53
C THR A 121 -6.85 -3.56 -44.75
N GLY A 122 -5.52 -3.66 -44.84
CA GLY A 122 -4.63 -2.49 -44.85
C GLY A 122 -4.70 -1.69 -43.56
N SER A 123 -5.10 -2.31 -42.44
CA SER A 123 -5.35 -1.66 -41.15
C SER A 123 -4.56 -2.33 -40.01
N PHE A 124 -4.38 -1.62 -38.89
CA PHE A 124 -3.82 -2.15 -37.64
C PHE A 124 -4.90 -2.69 -36.69
N VAL A 125 -6.16 -2.63 -37.12
CA VAL A 125 -7.30 -3.20 -36.44
C VAL A 125 -8.05 -4.13 -37.36
N TYR A 126 -8.69 -5.14 -36.77
CA TYR A 126 -9.57 -6.09 -37.43
C TYR A 126 -10.92 -6.15 -36.70
N HIS A 127 -11.90 -6.81 -37.32
CA HIS A 127 -13.22 -7.03 -36.74
C HIS A 127 -13.53 -8.51 -36.57
N SER A 128 -14.44 -8.79 -35.63
CA SER A 128 -15.04 -10.10 -35.46
C SER A 128 -16.36 -10.19 -36.22
N TYR A 129 -16.64 -11.35 -36.82
CA TYR A 129 -17.83 -11.62 -37.61
C TYR A 129 -18.48 -12.92 -37.14
N PHE A 130 -19.76 -12.86 -36.80
CA PHE A 130 -20.58 -14.05 -36.69
C PHE A 130 -20.78 -14.67 -38.07
N VAL A 131 -20.68 -16.00 -38.14
CA VAL A 131 -20.88 -16.78 -39.35
C VAL A 131 -22.14 -17.60 -39.18
N VAL A 132 -23.12 -17.37 -40.06
CA VAL A 132 -24.34 -18.16 -40.15
C VAL A 132 -24.50 -18.70 -41.55
N ARG A 133 -25.04 -19.90 -41.69
CA ARG A 133 -25.37 -20.40 -43.02
C ARG A 133 -26.47 -19.54 -43.64
N LYS A 134 -26.26 -19.18 -44.91
CA LYS A 134 -27.16 -18.33 -45.68
C LYS A 134 -28.56 -18.94 -45.81
N SER A 135 -28.67 -20.21 -46.20
CA SER A 135 -29.97 -20.86 -46.40
C SER A 135 -30.84 -20.91 -45.14
N ASP A 136 -30.23 -20.96 -43.96
CA ASP A 136 -30.95 -21.01 -42.67
C ASP A 136 -31.32 -19.62 -42.15
N PHE A 137 -30.71 -18.57 -42.71
CA PHE A 137 -30.86 -17.19 -42.27
C PHE A 137 -31.57 -16.29 -43.31
N ASP A 138 -31.69 -16.74 -44.56
CA ASP A 138 -32.33 -16.01 -45.66
C ASP A 138 -33.75 -15.57 -45.32
N GLU A 139 -34.53 -16.41 -44.63
CA GLU A 139 -35.90 -16.07 -44.22
C GLU A 139 -35.97 -14.92 -43.21
N VAL A 140 -34.93 -14.77 -42.39
CA VAL A 140 -34.81 -13.68 -41.40
C VAL A 140 -34.45 -12.36 -42.08
N VAL A 141 -33.73 -12.42 -43.21
CA VAL A 141 -33.21 -11.26 -43.94
C VAL A 141 -34.21 -10.74 -45.01
N LYS A 142 -35.20 -11.56 -45.42
CA LYS A 142 -36.24 -11.17 -46.38
C LYS A 142 -36.94 -9.87 -45.96
N GLY A 143 -36.86 -8.83 -46.80
CA GLY A 143 -37.56 -7.55 -46.61
C GLY A 143 -36.67 -6.34 -46.31
N VAL A 144 -35.37 -6.54 -46.09
CA VAL A 144 -34.38 -5.46 -45.92
C VAL A 144 -33.36 -5.56 -47.06
N ASN A 145 -33.04 -4.44 -47.71
CA ASN A 145 -32.01 -4.40 -48.75
C ASN A 145 -30.62 -4.71 -48.15
N GLY A 146 -30.23 -5.98 -48.13
CA GLY A 146 -28.90 -6.40 -48.54
C GLY A 146 -27.87 -6.84 -47.50
N THR A 147 -28.04 -6.59 -46.20
CA THR A 147 -27.01 -6.98 -45.20
C THR A 147 -27.63 -7.45 -43.89
N PRO A 148 -27.32 -8.68 -43.42
CA PRO A 148 -27.71 -9.16 -42.09
C PRO A 148 -27.22 -8.25 -40.95
N THR A 149 -28.04 -8.10 -39.90
CA THR A 149 -27.70 -7.29 -38.72
C THR A 149 -27.56 -8.13 -37.45
N LEU A 150 -26.90 -7.58 -36.43
CA LEU A 150 -26.79 -8.22 -35.11
C LEU A 150 -28.15 -8.42 -34.43
N ASP A 151 -29.10 -7.50 -34.63
CA ASP A 151 -30.44 -7.64 -34.05
C ASP A 151 -31.24 -8.76 -34.72
N GLN A 152 -31.09 -8.94 -36.04
CA GLN A 152 -31.64 -10.10 -36.74
C GLN A 152 -31.03 -11.41 -36.22
N LEU A 153 -29.72 -11.42 -35.93
CA LEU A 153 -29.08 -12.60 -35.35
C LEU A 153 -29.66 -12.93 -33.96
N VAL A 154 -29.87 -11.93 -33.12
CA VAL A 154 -30.50 -12.12 -31.78
C VAL A 154 -31.93 -12.64 -31.92
N GLN A 155 -32.72 -12.09 -32.84
CA GLN A 155 -34.07 -12.57 -33.12
C GLN A 155 -34.08 -14.02 -33.61
N TYR A 156 -33.14 -14.37 -34.49
CA TYR A 156 -32.97 -15.74 -34.97
C TYR A 156 -32.63 -16.70 -33.84
N ILE A 157 -31.62 -16.40 -33.00
CA ILE A 157 -31.25 -17.23 -31.85
C ILE A 157 -32.43 -17.36 -30.87
N LYS A 158 -33.17 -16.27 -30.63
CA LYS A 158 -34.37 -16.28 -29.79
C LYS A 158 -35.46 -17.21 -30.33
N ALA A 159 -35.81 -17.10 -31.61
CA ALA A 159 -36.81 -17.96 -32.24
C ALA A 159 -36.42 -19.44 -32.16
N ARG A 160 -35.13 -19.75 -32.31
CA ARG A 160 -34.55 -21.10 -32.20
C ARG A 160 -34.61 -21.63 -30.76
N SER A 161 -34.30 -20.79 -29.78
CA SER A 161 -34.47 -21.08 -28.35
C SER A 161 -35.93 -21.40 -28.01
N GLU A 162 -36.87 -20.54 -28.41
CA GLU A 162 -38.31 -20.71 -28.16
C GLU A 162 -38.88 -21.97 -28.82
N SER A 163 -38.31 -22.38 -29.95
CA SER A 163 -38.65 -23.63 -30.64
C SER A 163 -37.98 -24.88 -30.04
N ASN A 164 -37.30 -24.75 -28.89
CA ASN A 164 -36.51 -25.80 -28.25
C ASN A 164 -35.48 -26.48 -29.19
N LYS A 165 -34.91 -25.69 -30.11
CA LYS A 165 -33.84 -26.10 -31.02
C LYS A 165 -32.74 -25.03 -31.00
N PRO A 166 -32.13 -24.79 -29.82
CA PRO A 166 -31.16 -23.73 -29.63
C PRO A 166 -30.01 -23.84 -30.63
N ILE A 167 -29.49 -22.70 -31.05
CA ILE A 167 -28.28 -22.65 -31.86
C ILE A 167 -27.09 -23.10 -31.01
N LYS A 168 -26.14 -23.80 -31.63
CA LYS A 168 -24.88 -24.21 -31.02
C LYS A 168 -23.74 -23.33 -31.52
N PHE A 169 -23.19 -22.54 -30.61
CA PHE A 169 -22.01 -21.72 -30.86
C PHE A 169 -20.74 -22.55 -30.75
N ILE A 170 -20.01 -22.67 -31.86
CA ILE A 170 -18.75 -23.42 -31.92
C ILE A 170 -17.55 -22.47 -31.93
N TYR A 171 -16.47 -22.89 -31.26
CA TYR A 171 -15.27 -22.09 -31.08
C TYR A 171 -14.03 -22.96 -30.89
N GLN A 172 -12.85 -22.38 -31.12
CA GLN A 172 -11.57 -23.10 -30.95
C GLN A 172 -10.97 -22.98 -29.53
N SER A 173 -11.10 -21.80 -28.90
CA SER A 173 -10.50 -21.49 -27.60
C SER A 173 -11.30 -20.39 -26.90
N LYS A 174 -11.50 -20.50 -25.57
CA LYS A 174 -12.16 -19.46 -24.77
C LYS A 174 -11.35 -18.16 -24.72
N PHE A 175 -10.03 -18.26 -24.89
CA PHE A 175 -9.11 -17.13 -24.94
C PHE A 175 -8.96 -16.52 -26.33
N SER A 176 -9.67 -17.03 -27.35
CA SER A 176 -9.69 -16.38 -28.67
C SER A 176 -10.46 -15.07 -28.59
N THR A 177 -9.80 -13.96 -28.93
CA THR A 177 -10.36 -12.60 -28.88
C THR A 177 -11.65 -12.50 -29.69
N SER A 178 -11.60 -12.90 -30.96
CA SER A 178 -12.70 -12.79 -31.93
C SER A 178 -13.59 -14.02 -31.97
N SER A 179 -13.04 -15.22 -31.79
CA SER A 179 -13.85 -16.45 -31.91
C SER A 179 -14.63 -16.78 -30.64
N TYR A 180 -14.30 -16.17 -29.49
CA TYR A 180 -15.02 -16.49 -28.26
C TYR A 180 -15.22 -15.33 -27.29
N PHE A 181 -14.16 -14.65 -26.87
CA PHE A 181 -14.25 -13.62 -25.83
C PHE A 181 -15.28 -12.54 -26.18
N LEU A 182 -15.09 -11.85 -27.30
CA LEU A 182 -15.99 -10.78 -27.72
C LEU A 182 -17.42 -11.29 -28.05
N PRO A 183 -17.59 -12.40 -28.81
CA PRO A 183 -18.90 -13.04 -28.97
C PRO A 183 -19.61 -13.37 -27.65
N SER A 184 -18.88 -13.88 -26.66
CA SER A 184 -19.46 -14.28 -25.38
C SER A 184 -20.00 -13.08 -24.60
N LEU A 185 -19.28 -11.95 -24.65
CA LEU A 185 -19.76 -10.68 -24.09
C LEU A 185 -21.00 -10.17 -24.83
N PHE A 186 -21.01 -10.23 -26.16
CA PHE A 186 -22.19 -9.86 -26.95
C PHE A 186 -23.43 -10.67 -26.55
N PHE A 187 -23.30 -11.99 -26.47
CA PHE A 187 -24.41 -12.87 -26.08
C PHE A 187 -24.89 -12.58 -24.66
N ARG A 188 -23.97 -12.47 -23.69
CA ARG A 188 -24.30 -12.16 -22.30
C ARG A 188 -25.05 -10.84 -22.16
N ASN A 189 -24.62 -9.80 -22.86
CA ASN A 189 -25.27 -8.48 -22.85
C ASN A 189 -26.67 -8.47 -23.48
N ARG A 190 -27.01 -9.50 -24.26
CA ARG A 190 -28.35 -9.69 -24.86
C ARG A 190 -29.17 -10.77 -24.14
N GLY A 191 -28.72 -11.22 -22.98
CA GLY A 191 -29.39 -12.26 -22.19
C GLY A 191 -29.41 -13.64 -22.85
N ILE A 192 -28.43 -13.91 -23.72
CA ILE A 192 -28.23 -15.20 -24.37
C ILE A 192 -27.21 -15.99 -23.55
N SER A 193 -27.53 -17.23 -23.19
CA SER A 193 -26.70 -18.03 -22.27
C SER A 193 -26.91 -19.54 -22.43
N LEU A 194 -25.91 -20.33 -21.99
CA LEU A 194 -26.06 -21.76 -21.76
C LEU A 194 -26.93 -21.94 -20.52
N SER A 195 -28.18 -22.36 -20.74
CA SER A 195 -29.14 -22.59 -19.67
C SER A 195 -29.82 -23.95 -19.79
N ASP A 196 -30.30 -24.46 -18.67
CA ASP A 196 -31.07 -25.70 -18.58
C ASP A 196 -32.53 -25.55 -19.07
N GLY A 197 -32.92 -24.35 -19.48
CA GLY A 197 -34.24 -24.03 -20.03
C GLY A 197 -35.31 -23.63 -19.00
N LYS A 198 -34.98 -23.57 -17.70
CA LYS A 198 -35.91 -23.08 -16.66
C LYS A 198 -35.80 -21.58 -16.37
N SER A 199 -34.74 -20.95 -16.87
CA SER A 199 -34.44 -19.54 -16.66
C SER A 199 -35.02 -18.64 -17.75
N SER A 200 -35.05 -17.32 -17.54
CA SER A 200 -35.55 -16.35 -18.53
C SER A 200 -34.54 -16.00 -19.64
N PHE A 201 -33.42 -16.71 -19.70
CA PHE A 201 -32.39 -16.50 -20.72
C PHE A 201 -32.83 -17.04 -22.08
N ILE A 202 -32.36 -16.39 -23.15
CA ILE A 202 -32.39 -16.96 -24.49
C ILE A 202 -31.36 -18.10 -24.53
N LYS A 203 -31.81 -19.32 -24.80
CA LYS A 203 -30.96 -20.51 -24.77
C LYS A 203 -30.06 -20.58 -26.00
N ILE A 204 -28.78 -20.79 -25.74
CA ILE A 204 -27.80 -21.22 -26.74
C ILE A 204 -27.08 -22.47 -26.22
N GLU A 205 -26.45 -23.23 -27.10
CA GLU A 205 -25.48 -24.26 -26.75
C GLU A 205 -24.07 -23.77 -27.11
N SER A 206 -23.03 -24.32 -26.48
CA SER A 206 -21.64 -24.07 -26.88
C SER A 206 -20.89 -25.39 -27.05
N GLY A 207 -19.83 -25.36 -27.86
CA GLY A 207 -18.93 -26.49 -27.97
C GLY A 207 -17.59 -26.12 -28.56
N LYS A 208 -16.52 -26.43 -27.83
CA LYS A 208 -15.16 -26.38 -28.37
C LYS A 208 -15.04 -27.35 -29.55
N ARG A 209 -14.40 -26.92 -30.63
CA ARG A 209 -13.99 -27.74 -31.77
C ARG A 209 -12.48 -27.76 -31.87
N ASP A 210 -11.93 -28.94 -32.10
CA ASP A 210 -10.55 -29.06 -32.54
C ASP A 210 -10.48 -28.60 -34.00
N VAL A 211 -9.49 -27.78 -34.29
CA VAL A 211 -9.28 -27.16 -35.60
C VAL A 211 -7.85 -27.47 -36.05
N GLU A 212 -7.69 -27.77 -37.33
CA GLU A 212 -6.39 -28.02 -37.98
C GLU A 212 -5.85 -26.72 -38.60
N HIS A 213 -6.73 -25.89 -39.19
CA HIS A 213 -6.38 -24.64 -39.88
C HIS A 213 -6.93 -23.40 -39.15
N GLY A 214 -6.97 -23.46 -37.81
CA GLY A 214 -7.46 -22.37 -36.97
C GLY A 214 -8.94 -22.04 -37.22
N SER A 215 -9.28 -20.75 -37.14
CA SER A 215 -10.68 -20.29 -37.23
C SER A 215 -11.33 -20.49 -38.60
N SER A 216 -10.57 -20.78 -39.66
CA SER A 216 -11.11 -21.05 -41.00
C SER A 216 -11.97 -22.32 -41.03
N ASP A 217 -11.58 -23.35 -40.29
CA ASP A 217 -12.34 -24.60 -40.19
C ASP A 217 -13.74 -24.37 -39.58
N LEU A 218 -13.89 -23.34 -38.73
CA LEU A 218 -15.18 -22.99 -38.14
C LEU A 218 -16.20 -22.53 -39.19
N ILE A 219 -15.73 -21.88 -40.26
CA ILE A 219 -16.60 -21.47 -41.38
C ILE A 219 -17.12 -22.72 -42.09
N ASP A 220 -16.22 -23.65 -42.43
CA ASP A 220 -16.61 -24.89 -43.11
C ASP A 220 -17.56 -25.73 -42.25
N PHE A 221 -17.39 -25.78 -40.92
CA PHE A 221 -18.34 -26.44 -40.02
C PHE A 221 -19.74 -25.82 -40.07
N VAL A 222 -19.84 -24.48 -40.02
CA VAL A 222 -21.13 -23.79 -40.16
C VAL A 222 -21.73 -23.98 -41.56
N ALA A 223 -20.88 -23.90 -42.59
CA ALA A 223 -21.30 -24.02 -43.97
C ALA A 223 -21.79 -25.43 -44.32
N THR A 224 -21.32 -26.48 -43.63
CA THR A 224 -21.67 -27.89 -43.90
C THR A 224 -22.73 -28.49 -42.96
N ASP A 225 -22.93 -27.95 -41.75
CA ASP A 225 -23.96 -28.41 -40.81
C ASP A 225 -25.39 -27.95 -41.16
N GLN A 226 -26.38 -28.85 -41.09
CA GLN A 226 -27.81 -28.54 -41.35
C GLN A 226 -28.48 -27.65 -40.30
N GLY A 227 -28.01 -26.40 -40.18
CA GLY A 227 -28.75 -25.26 -39.65
C GLY A 227 -28.81 -25.10 -38.14
N ASN A 228 -27.82 -25.64 -37.43
CA ASN A 228 -27.75 -25.52 -35.98
C ASN A 228 -26.44 -24.89 -35.48
N LEU A 229 -25.46 -24.63 -36.33
CA LEU A 229 -24.17 -24.06 -35.92
C LEU A 229 -24.06 -22.55 -36.18
N LEU A 230 -23.42 -21.88 -35.23
CA LEU A 230 -22.97 -20.50 -35.31
C LEU A 230 -21.50 -20.47 -34.91
N ALA A 231 -20.69 -19.67 -35.59
CA ALA A 231 -19.30 -19.45 -35.22
C ALA A 231 -18.97 -17.96 -35.24
N ALA A 232 -17.80 -17.61 -34.75
CA ALA A 232 -17.24 -16.28 -34.93
C ALA A 232 -15.80 -16.39 -35.44
N VAL A 233 -15.49 -15.58 -36.45
CA VAL A 233 -14.18 -15.52 -37.11
C VAL A 233 -13.76 -14.07 -37.29
N TRP A 234 -12.51 -13.87 -37.64
CA TRP A 234 -11.95 -12.54 -37.90
C TRP A 234 -11.75 -12.31 -39.40
N ASP A 235 -11.15 -11.18 -39.76
CA ASP A 235 -11.06 -10.70 -41.14
C ASP A 235 -10.38 -11.70 -42.10
N GLN A 236 -9.28 -12.33 -41.70
CA GLN A 236 -8.51 -13.24 -42.56
C GLN A 236 -9.32 -14.48 -43.01
N PRO A 237 -9.88 -15.32 -42.11
CA PRO A 237 -10.75 -16.43 -42.51
C PRO A 237 -11.91 -16.01 -43.41
N LYS A 238 -12.50 -14.83 -43.16
CA LYS A 238 -13.58 -14.28 -43.98
C LYS A 238 -13.10 -13.90 -45.38
N ALA A 239 -11.92 -13.30 -45.49
CA ALA A 239 -11.33 -12.91 -46.78
C ALA A 239 -10.94 -14.13 -47.63
N ASP A 240 -10.44 -15.19 -46.99
CA ASP A 240 -10.01 -16.42 -47.65
C ASP A 240 -11.17 -17.33 -48.07
N TYR A 241 -12.32 -17.20 -47.41
CA TYR A 241 -13.46 -18.08 -47.66
C TYR A 241 -14.10 -17.84 -49.02
N LYS A 242 -13.94 -18.82 -49.91
CA LYS A 242 -14.63 -18.86 -51.20
C LYS A 242 -15.98 -19.54 -51.02
N GLN A 243 -17.05 -18.77 -51.18
CA GLN A 243 -18.43 -19.26 -51.16
C GLN A 243 -18.59 -20.42 -52.17
N LYS A 244 -19.05 -21.58 -51.69
CA LYS A 244 -19.36 -22.75 -52.53
C LYS A 244 -20.88 -22.91 -52.65
N PRO A 245 -21.42 -23.35 -53.80
CA PRO A 245 -22.86 -23.56 -53.96
C PRO A 245 -23.43 -24.52 -52.90
N GLY A 246 -24.48 -24.10 -52.20
CA GLY A 246 -25.11 -24.88 -51.12
C GLY A 246 -24.37 -24.85 -49.78
N GLN A 247 -23.28 -24.10 -49.69
CA GLN A 247 -22.46 -23.89 -48.49
C GLN A 247 -22.24 -22.38 -48.27
N GLU A 248 -23.17 -21.56 -48.73
CA GLU A 248 -23.06 -20.13 -48.60
C GLU A 248 -23.28 -19.69 -47.16
N VAL A 249 -22.53 -18.68 -46.73
CA VAL A 249 -22.61 -18.11 -45.37
C VAL A 249 -22.77 -16.60 -45.42
N TYR A 250 -23.43 -16.06 -44.41
CA TYR A 250 -23.41 -14.65 -44.08
C TYR A 250 -22.38 -14.36 -42.99
N PHE A 251 -21.73 -13.21 -43.12
CA PHE A 251 -20.84 -12.65 -42.11
C PHE A 251 -21.51 -11.43 -41.47
N ILE A 252 -21.73 -11.46 -40.17
CA ILE A 252 -22.40 -10.39 -39.42
C ILE A 252 -21.39 -9.76 -38.46
N GLN A 253 -20.98 -8.54 -38.75
CA GLN A 253 -19.90 -7.86 -38.04
C GLN A 253 -20.32 -7.46 -36.61
N LEU A 254 -19.44 -7.69 -35.63
CA LEU A 254 -19.54 -7.10 -34.30
C LEU A 254 -19.07 -5.64 -34.31
N GLN A 255 -19.57 -4.82 -33.38
CA GLN A 255 -19.35 -3.37 -33.42
C GLN A 255 -17.92 -2.98 -33.05
N GLU A 256 -17.28 -3.77 -32.20
CA GLU A 256 -15.97 -3.48 -31.61
C GLU A 256 -14.84 -3.81 -32.59
N ALA A 257 -13.96 -2.83 -32.82
CA ALA A 257 -12.68 -3.05 -33.48
C ALA A 257 -11.67 -3.63 -32.48
N LEU A 258 -10.80 -4.51 -32.96
CA LEU A 258 -9.77 -5.18 -32.19
C LEU A 258 -8.40 -4.83 -32.78
N PRO A 259 -7.35 -4.55 -31.99
CA PRO A 259 -6.02 -4.38 -32.57
C PRO A 259 -5.58 -5.71 -33.18
N ASN A 260 -4.76 -5.67 -34.24
CA ASN A 260 -4.07 -6.87 -34.71
C ASN A 260 -3.16 -7.43 -33.62
N ASP A 261 -2.64 -8.65 -33.82
CA ASP A 261 -1.76 -9.27 -32.83
C ASP A 261 -0.60 -8.36 -32.45
N LEU A 262 -0.20 -8.49 -31.19
CA LEU A 262 0.83 -7.66 -30.57
C LEU A 262 2.12 -8.46 -30.48
N LEU A 263 3.21 -7.85 -30.92
CA LEU A 263 4.54 -8.27 -30.53
C LEU A 263 4.87 -7.61 -29.19
N VAL A 264 5.00 -8.43 -28.15
CA VAL A 264 5.17 -7.98 -26.77
C VAL A 264 6.43 -8.56 -26.17
N CYS A 265 7.03 -7.86 -25.22
CA CYS A 265 8.16 -8.36 -24.46
C CYS A 265 7.91 -8.27 -22.96
N SER A 266 8.75 -8.96 -22.18
CA SER A 266 8.83 -8.69 -20.74
C SER A 266 9.19 -7.23 -20.53
N ALA A 267 8.43 -6.49 -19.72
CA ALA A 267 8.70 -5.07 -19.45
C ALA A 267 10.08 -4.84 -18.80
N ARG A 268 10.65 -5.88 -18.17
CA ARG A 268 11.98 -5.87 -17.55
C ARG A 268 13.12 -6.12 -18.54
N LEU A 269 12.83 -6.38 -19.81
CA LEU A 269 13.82 -6.57 -20.85
C LEU A 269 14.78 -5.35 -20.91
N PRO A 270 16.11 -5.53 -21.01
CA PRO A 270 17.04 -4.40 -21.08
C PRO A 270 16.70 -3.44 -22.22
N GLU A 271 16.70 -2.14 -21.94
CA GLU A 271 16.31 -1.09 -22.90
C GLU A 271 17.14 -1.09 -24.19
N ASN A 272 18.42 -1.48 -24.12
CA ASN A 272 19.26 -1.63 -25.31
C ASN A 272 18.76 -2.76 -26.23
N ILE A 273 18.22 -3.84 -25.66
CA ILE A 273 17.65 -4.96 -26.42
C ILE A 273 16.29 -4.54 -27.00
N LYS A 274 15.41 -3.93 -26.21
CA LYS A 274 14.14 -3.36 -26.70
C LYS A 274 14.39 -2.39 -27.86
N LYS A 275 15.35 -1.48 -27.71
CA LYS A 275 15.75 -0.55 -28.75
C LYS A 275 16.25 -1.27 -30.00
N SER A 276 17.11 -2.29 -29.86
CA SER A 276 17.58 -3.07 -31.00
C SER A 276 16.44 -3.73 -31.77
N ILE A 277 15.43 -4.26 -31.07
CA ILE A 277 14.24 -4.86 -31.69
C ILE A 277 13.40 -3.77 -32.37
N ARG A 278 13.10 -2.66 -31.70
CA ARG A 278 12.32 -1.54 -32.28
C ARG A 278 13.02 -0.91 -33.48
N ASP A 279 14.34 -0.76 -33.45
CA ASP A 279 15.13 -0.23 -34.57
C ASP A 279 15.11 -1.20 -35.76
N ALA A 280 15.19 -2.52 -35.52
CA ALA A 280 15.01 -3.52 -36.56
C ALA A 280 13.59 -3.44 -37.19
N ILE A 281 12.55 -3.30 -36.38
CA ILE A 281 11.16 -3.16 -36.85
C ILE A 281 10.98 -1.86 -37.66
N LYS A 282 11.56 -0.74 -37.22
CA LYS A 282 11.52 0.53 -37.97
C LYS A 282 12.24 0.47 -39.32
N ALA A 283 13.25 -0.39 -39.43
CA ALA A 283 14.00 -0.61 -40.67
C ALA A 283 13.35 -1.66 -41.59
N MET A 284 12.30 -2.33 -41.12
CA MET A 284 11.59 -3.36 -41.87
C MET A 284 10.93 -2.80 -43.12
N ARG A 285 11.11 -3.50 -44.24
CA ARG A 285 10.37 -3.24 -45.48
C ARG A 285 9.26 -4.26 -45.63
N SER A 286 8.25 -3.94 -46.41
CA SER A 286 7.09 -4.83 -46.60
C SER A 286 7.52 -6.21 -47.13
N GLU A 287 8.53 -6.28 -48.00
CA GLU A 287 9.03 -7.54 -48.56
C GLU A 287 9.69 -8.45 -47.50
N ASP A 288 10.22 -7.84 -46.43
CA ASP A 288 10.86 -8.57 -45.32
C ASP A 288 9.83 -9.18 -44.35
N ALA A 289 8.60 -8.66 -44.35
CA ALA A 289 7.54 -9.01 -43.40
C ALA A 289 6.46 -9.92 -43.97
N GLN A 290 6.24 -9.85 -45.29
CA GLN A 290 5.13 -10.50 -45.98
C GLN A 290 4.99 -11.99 -45.62
N GLY A 291 3.87 -12.36 -45.03
CA GLY A 291 3.40 -13.73 -44.75
C GLY A 291 1.95 -13.65 -44.30
N ASP A 292 1.14 -14.70 -44.53
CA ASP A 292 -0.29 -14.78 -44.15
C ASP A 292 -1.03 -13.42 -44.20
N ASP A 293 -1.68 -12.99 -43.10
CA ASP A 293 -2.34 -11.67 -42.97
C ASP A 293 -1.37 -10.50 -42.75
N VAL A 294 -0.07 -10.72 -42.66
CA VAL A 294 0.92 -9.71 -42.24
C VAL A 294 1.51 -8.99 -43.45
N SER A 295 1.19 -7.70 -43.62
CA SER A 295 1.83 -6.83 -44.63
C SER A 295 3.18 -6.28 -44.14
N ILE A 296 3.21 -5.73 -42.94
CA ILE A 296 4.41 -5.14 -42.32
C ILE A 296 4.22 -5.00 -40.81
N TRP A 297 5.30 -5.20 -40.03
CA TRP A 297 5.32 -4.86 -38.61
C TRP A 297 5.68 -3.39 -38.40
N VAL A 298 4.95 -2.71 -37.53
CA VAL A 298 5.17 -1.30 -37.23
C VAL A 298 5.35 -1.11 -35.74
N ASP A 299 6.36 -0.31 -35.36
CA ASP A 299 6.65 0.07 -33.98
C ASP A 299 5.39 0.62 -33.30
N TRP A 300 5.06 0.05 -32.13
CA TRP A 300 3.84 0.37 -31.39
C TRP A 300 3.77 1.86 -31.02
N ASP A 301 4.92 2.51 -30.85
CA ASP A 301 5.04 3.92 -30.49
C ASP A 301 5.10 4.88 -31.70
N ASN A 302 5.01 4.38 -32.92
CA ASN A 302 5.06 5.21 -34.13
C ASN A 302 3.82 6.11 -34.28
N ARG A 303 3.91 7.34 -33.77
CA ARG A 303 2.84 8.36 -33.86
C ARG A 303 2.67 8.96 -35.26
N ARG A 304 3.60 8.71 -36.19
CA ARG A 304 3.51 9.23 -37.57
C ARG A 304 2.65 8.35 -38.46
N GLU A 305 2.46 7.10 -38.07
CA GLU A 305 1.58 6.18 -38.77
C GLU A 305 0.12 6.57 -38.50
N ARG A 306 -0.62 6.92 -39.56
CA ARG A 306 -1.93 7.59 -39.49
C ARG A 306 -2.96 6.81 -38.68
N ASP A 307 -2.88 5.48 -38.73
CA ASP A 307 -3.91 4.58 -38.16
C ASP A 307 -3.44 3.82 -36.91
N MET A 308 -2.21 4.09 -36.42
CA MET A 308 -1.70 3.47 -35.18
C MET A 308 -2.50 3.90 -33.94
N GLY A 309 -3.11 5.09 -33.97
CA GLY A 309 -4.01 5.56 -32.92
C GLY A 309 -5.19 4.61 -32.69
N SER A 310 -5.78 4.07 -33.76
CA SER A 310 -6.92 3.17 -33.70
C SER A 310 -6.59 1.83 -33.03
N ALA A 311 -5.38 1.29 -33.26
CA ALA A 311 -4.94 0.07 -32.58
C ALA A 311 -4.77 0.27 -31.07
N ARG A 312 -4.24 1.43 -30.65
CA ARG A 312 -4.10 1.76 -29.22
C ARG A 312 -5.46 1.98 -28.55
N GLU A 313 -6.38 2.65 -29.24
CA GLU A 313 -7.76 2.85 -28.76
C GLU A 313 -8.49 1.51 -28.63
N ALA A 314 -8.40 0.65 -29.65
CA ALA A 314 -8.98 -0.69 -29.64
C ALA A 314 -8.41 -1.56 -28.51
N LEU A 315 -7.10 -1.50 -28.25
CA LEU A 315 -6.50 -2.21 -27.10
C LEU A 315 -7.00 -1.67 -25.76
N ALA A 316 -7.13 -0.35 -25.62
CA ALA A 316 -7.66 0.27 -24.41
C ALA A 316 -9.13 -0.11 -24.18
N GLN A 317 -9.95 -0.12 -25.24
CA GLN A 317 -11.33 -0.58 -25.18
C GLN A 317 -11.41 -2.06 -24.81
N LEU A 318 -10.55 -2.90 -25.38
CA LEU A 318 -10.50 -4.33 -25.03
C LEU A 318 -10.15 -4.54 -23.55
N ARG A 319 -9.18 -3.79 -23.02
CA ARG A 319 -8.86 -3.81 -21.58
C ARG A 319 -10.08 -3.44 -20.73
N TYR A 320 -10.85 -2.44 -21.14
CA TYR A 320 -12.08 -2.05 -20.45
C TYR A 320 -13.14 -3.17 -20.50
N LEU A 321 -13.38 -3.75 -21.68
CA LEU A 321 -14.34 -4.85 -21.87
C LEU A 321 -13.98 -6.11 -21.07
N ALA A 322 -12.69 -6.36 -20.84
CA ALA A 322 -12.20 -7.50 -20.09
C ALA A 322 -12.24 -7.32 -18.57
N GLN A 323 -12.51 -6.11 -18.06
CA GLN A 323 -12.56 -5.88 -16.61
C GLN A 323 -13.64 -6.75 -15.95
N GLU A 324 -13.25 -7.46 -14.91
CA GLU A 324 -14.20 -8.16 -14.06
C GLU A 324 -14.94 -7.14 -13.19
N HIS A 325 -16.25 -7.03 -13.42
CA HIS A 325 -17.13 -6.21 -12.59
C HIS A 325 -17.80 -7.12 -11.55
N PRO A 326 -17.58 -6.89 -10.24
CA PRO A 326 -18.22 -7.68 -9.21
C PRO A 326 -19.74 -7.50 -9.30
N THR A 327 -20.47 -8.61 -9.26
CA THR A 327 -21.94 -8.58 -9.19
C THR A 327 -22.38 -7.97 -7.86
N ASN A 328 -23.50 -7.24 -7.88
CA ASN A 328 -24.08 -6.67 -6.67
C ASN A 328 -24.23 -7.72 -5.55
N VAL A 329 -23.81 -7.36 -4.35
CA VAL A 329 -23.96 -8.15 -3.14
C VAL A 329 -24.96 -7.45 -2.24
N THR A 330 -26.14 -8.05 -2.10
CA THR A 330 -27.25 -7.46 -1.35
C THR A 330 -27.09 -7.63 0.15
N ILE A 331 -27.30 -6.55 0.91
CA ILE A 331 -27.28 -6.49 2.37
C ILE A 331 -28.69 -6.18 2.88
N ASP A 332 -29.28 -7.12 3.62
CA ASP A 332 -30.53 -6.94 4.36
C ASP A 332 -30.22 -6.52 5.80
N ILE A 333 -30.81 -5.43 6.29
CA ILE A 333 -30.57 -4.90 7.64
C ILE A 333 -31.79 -5.21 8.51
N ILE A 334 -31.57 -6.00 9.56
CA ILE A 334 -32.55 -6.35 10.57
C ILE A 334 -32.20 -5.60 11.87
N PRO A 335 -32.81 -4.42 12.12
CA PRO A 335 -32.58 -3.68 13.34
C PRO A 335 -33.37 -4.27 14.51
N ASP A 336 -32.74 -4.30 15.68
CA ASP A 336 -33.44 -4.47 16.95
C ASP A 336 -34.23 -3.21 17.31
N ARG A 337 -35.23 -3.34 18.20
CA ARG A 337 -36.06 -2.21 18.67
C ARG A 337 -35.28 -1.09 19.33
N SER A 338 -34.07 -1.39 19.82
CA SER A 338 -33.18 -0.42 20.44
C SER A 338 -32.49 0.53 19.45
N VAL A 339 -32.51 0.23 18.15
CA VAL A 339 -31.87 1.05 17.11
C VAL A 339 -32.82 2.17 16.67
N GLU A 340 -32.34 3.41 16.73
CA GLU A 340 -33.13 4.59 16.37
C GLU A 340 -33.27 4.74 14.85
N PRO A 341 -34.36 5.34 14.32
CA PRO A 341 -34.56 5.51 12.88
C PRO A 341 -33.41 6.24 12.17
N LEU A 342 -32.82 7.27 12.80
CA LEU A 342 -31.69 8.01 12.25
C LEU A 342 -30.41 7.16 12.16
N GLN A 343 -30.20 6.24 13.11
CA GLN A 343 -29.07 5.31 13.09
C GLN A 343 -29.25 4.27 11.99
N LEU A 344 -30.48 3.80 11.79
CA LEU A 344 -30.81 2.90 10.67
C LEU A 344 -30.56 3.58 9.32
N GLU A 345 -30.96 4.84 9.15
CA GLU A 345 -30.67 5.59 7.92
C GLU A 345 -29.17 5.85 7.75
N ALA A 346 -28.42 6.09 8.82
CA ALA A 346 -26.96 6.20 8.76
C ALA A 346 -26.29 4.90 8.27
N LEU A 347 -26.74 3.73 8.74
CA LEU A 347 -26.25 2.43 8.27
C LEU A 347 -26.51 2.24 6.76
N LYS A 348 -27.73 2.55 6.31
CA LYS A 348 -28.12 2.49 4.89
C LYS A 348 -27.31 3.46 4.04
N ASN A 349 -27.10 4.68 4.53
CA ASN A 349 -26.28 5.68 3.85
C ASN A 349 -24.82 5.26 3.78
N GLY A 350 -24.27 4.66 4.84
CA GLY A 350 -22.91 4.12 4.84
C GLY A 350 -22.70 3.05 3.77
N ILE A 351 -23.67 2.16 3.55
CA ILE A 351 -23.63 1.19 2.45
C ILE A 351 -23.60 1.91 1.10
N ARG A 352 -24.52 2.85 0.86
CA ARG A 352 -24.59 3.61 -0.40
C ARG A 352 -23.32 4.42 -0.68
N LEU A 353 -22.78 5.09 0.34
CA LEU A 353 -21.57 5.92 0.24
C LEU A 353 -20.28 5.12 0.16
N SER A 354 -20.33 3.80 0.44
CA SER A 354 -19.15 2.95 0.30
C SER A 354 -18.67 2.86 -1.15
N ASN A 355 -19.58 2.99 -2.12
CA ASN A 355 -19.32 2.85 -3.56
C ASN A 355 -18.55 1.55 -3.89
N THR A 356 -19.09 0.43 -3.40
CA THR A 356 -18.55 -0.93 -3.57
C THR A 356 -19.63 -1.82 -4.21
N GLU A 357 -19.40 -3.13 -4.31
CA GLU A 357 -20.40 -4.09 -4.78
C GLU A 357 -21.63 -4.22 -3.87
N PHE A 358 -21.55 -3.70 -2.63
CA PHE A 358 -22.61 -3.87 -1.65
C PHE A 358 -23.76 -2.90 -1.91
N VAL A 359 -24.97 -3.46 -2.01
CA VAL A 359 -26.21 -2.71 -2.21
C VAL A 359 -27.23 -3.09 -1.15
N LEU A 360 -28.16 -2.18 -0.84
CA LEU A 360 -29.26 -2.50 0.07
C LEU A 360 -30.20 -3.52 -0.57
N PHE A 361 -30.57 -4.53 0.20
CA PHE A 361 -31.62 -5.45 -0.19
C PHE A 361 -32.97 -4.71 -0.21
N ASP A 362 -33.75 -5.01 -1.25
CA ASP A 362 -35.09 -4.51 -1.45
C ASP A 362 -35.92 -5.72 -1.86
N ARG A 363 -36.95 -6.05 -1.08
CA ARG A 363 -37.73 -7.27 -1.24
C ARG A 363 -38.60 -7.27 -2.50
N ASP A 364 -38.96 -6.09 -3.00
CA ASP A 364 -39.79 -5.95 -4.20
C ASP A 364 -38.94 -6.00 -5.47
N TYR A 365 -37.67 -5.63 -5.38
CA TYR A 365 -36.72 -5.68 -6.51
C TYR A 365 -35.85 -6.95 -6.56
N HIS A 366 -35.26 -7.32 -5.42
CA HIS A 366 -34.29 -8.41 -5.31
C HIS A 366 -34.95 -9.73 -4.92
N ARG A 367 -34.41 -10.87 -5.40
CA ARG A 367 -34.92 -12.21 -5.08
C ARG A 367 -34.15 -12.91 -3.97
N GLN A 368 -32.84 -12.70 -3.91
CA GLN A 368 -31.98 -13.28 -2.88
C GLN A 368 -31.31 -12.16 -2.08
N ARG A 369 -31.10 -12.41 -0.79
CA ARG A 369 -30.19 -11.64 0.06
C ARG A 369 -28.86 -12.39 0.16
N ASN A 370 -27.74 -11.71 -0.01
CA ASN A 370 -26.42 -12.34 0.14
C ASN A 370 -25.93 -12.27 1.58
N ILE A 371 -26.23 -11.15 2.25
CA ILE A 371 -25.74 -10.83 3.59
C ILE A 371 -26.90 -10.32 4.43
N THR A 372 -26.97 -10.79 5.66
CA THR A 372 -27.90 -10.29 6.67
C THR A 372 -27.10 -9.58 7.77
N TRP A 373 -27.41 -8.31 8.01
CA TRP A 373 -26.90 -7.53 9.13
C TRP A 373 -27.93 -7.49 10.24
N THR A 374 -27.65 -8.12 11.36
CA THR A 374 -28.43 -7.93 12.59
C THR A 374 -27.78 -6.84 13.42
N VAL A 375 -28.55 -5.82 13.77
CA VAL A 375 -28.01 -4.61 14.41
C VAL A 375 -28.74 -4.35 15.71
N LYS A 376 -28.01 -4.17 16.80
CA LYS A 376 -28.58 -3.81 18.11
C LYS A 376 -27.75 -2.73 18.79
N LYS A 377 -28.43 -1.89 19.59
CA LYS A 377 -27.76 -0.89 20.41
C LYS A 377 -27.26 -1.55 21.69
N THR A 378 -26.02 -1.25 22.06
CA THR A 378 -25.36 -1.75 23.27
C THR A 378 -25.58 -0.78 24.43
N HIS A 379 -25.27 -1.21 25.67
CA HIS A 379 -25.54 -0.43 26.88
C HIS A 379 -24.78 0.91 26.91
N ASP A 380 -23.60 0.98 26.30
CA ASP A 380 -22.75 2.18 26.15
C ASP A 380 -23.12 3.04 24.94
N GLN A 381 -24.29 2.81 24.33
CA GLN A 381 -24.83 3.50 23.16
C GLN A 381 -24.14 3.17 21.82
N ALA A 382 -23.17 2.25 21.78
CA ALA A 382 -22.57 1.80 20.53
C ALA A 382 -23.51 0.87 19.74
N ILE A 383 -23.19 0.62 18.47
CA ILE A 383 -23.92 -0.34 17.64
C ILE A 383 -23.13 -1.65 17.56
N GLU A 384 -23.76 -2.75 17.94
CA GLU A 384 -23.27 -4.10 17.64
C GLU A 384 -23.90 -4.57 16.32
N LEU A 385 -23.04 -4.84 15.35
CA LEU A 385 -23.38 -5.30 14.00
C LEU A 385 -22.88 -6.73 13.83
N VAL A 386 -23.82 -7.65 13.55
CA VAL A 386 -23.53 -9.04 13.21
C VAL A 386 -23.79 -9.24 11.73
N SER A 387 -22.73 -9.48 10.96
CA SER A 387 -22.78 -9.69 9.50
C SER A 387 -22.71 -11.18 9.18
N LYS A 388 -23.81 -11.75 8.68
CA LYS A 388 -23.92 -13.15 8.30
C LYS A 388 -23.98 -13.31 6.78
N LEU A 389 -23.11 -14.13 6.21
CA LEU A 389 -23.19 -14.56 4.82
C LEU A 389 -24.20 -15.70 4.66
N GLU A 390 -25.18 -15.52 3.80
CA GLU A 390 -26.25 -16.49 3.59
C GLU A 390 -25.81 -17.61 2.65
N GLY A 391 -26.02 -18.86 3.08
CA GLY A 391 -25.78 -20.06 2.26
C GLY A 391 -24.32 -20.47 2.08
N PHE A 392 -23.41 -20.05 2.98
CA PHE A 392 -22.01 -20.50 3.00
C PHE A 392 -21.59 -21.27 4.25
N ASP A 393 -22.44 -21.31 5.29
CA ASP A 393 -22.16 -21.92 6.59
C ASP A 393 -20.81 -21.47 7.19
N ILE A 394 -20.62 -20.15 7.22
CA ILE A 394 -19.45 -19.47 7.81
C ILE A 394 -19.91 -18.76 9.07
N GLU A 395 -19.05 -18.72 10.08
CA GLU A 395 -19.30 -17.96 11.31
C GLU A 395 -19.57 -16.47 10.98
N PRO A 396 -20.64 -15.85 11.53
CA PRO A 396 -20.92 -14.44 11.31
C PRO A 396 -19.82 -13.55 11.87
N GLN A 397 -19.50 -12.47 11.14
CA GLN A 397 -18.56 -11.46 11.61
C GLN A 397 -19.27 -10.52 12.60
N MET A 398 -18.72 -10.35 13.79
CA MET A 398 -19.29 -9.48 14.84
C MET A 398 -18.43 -8.23 15.03
N TYR A 399 -19.05 -7.06 15.05
CA TYR A 399 -18.36 -5.79 15.22
C TYR A 399 -19.13 -4.86 16.16
N THR A 400 -18.43 -4.25 17.11
CA THR A 400 -18.94 -3.12 17.89
C THR A 400 -18.42 -1.83 17.26
N ILE A 401 -19.33 -0.90 16.98
CA ILE A 401 -19.07 0.38 16.32
C ILE A 401 -19.48 1.49 17.28
N ASP A 402 -18.50 2.11 17.92
CA ASP A 402 -18.68 3.35 18.67
C ASP A 402 -18.79 4.51 17.70
N PHE A 403 -19.71 5.46 17.95
CA PHE A 403 -19.92 6.64 17.11
C PHE A 403 -20.44 7.81 17.96
N THR A 404 -20.21 9.04 17.50
CA THR A 404 -20.68 10.26 18.19
C THR A 404 -22.05 10.72 17.73
N ASP A 405 -22.35 10.55 16.45
CA ASP A 405 -23.56 11.01 15.78
C ASP A 405 -23.83 10.17 14.51
N PRO A 406 -25.01 10.31 13.87
CA PRO A 406 -25.35 9.53 12.68
C PRO A 406 -24.40 9.72 11.48
N GLU A 407 -23.75 10.88 11.34
CA GLU A 407 -22.82 11.13 10.25
C GLU A 407 -21.51 10.36 10.47
N ASP A 408 -20.98 10.39 11.70
CA ASP A 408 -19.84 9.56 12.12
C ASP A 408 -20.14 8.07 11.96
N LEU A 409 -21.34 7.61 12.35
CA LEU A 409 -21.76 6.23 12.15
C LEU A 409 -21.72 5.83 10.65
N SER A 410 -22.26 6.66 9.77
CA SER A 410 -22.21 6.42 8.31
C SER A 410 -20.76 6.30 7.81
N ASN A 411 -19.87 7.20 8.24
CA ASN A 411 -18.45 7.17 7.88
C ASN A 411 -17.74 5.90 8.39
N ARG A 412 -18.05 5.46 9.61
CA ARG A 412 -17.51 4.22 10.17
C ARG A 412 -17.98 2.99 9.41
N ILE A 413 -19.22 2.99 8.93
CA ILE A 413 -19.75 1.92 8.09
C ILE A 413 -19.07 1.90 6.72
N VAL A 414 -18.84 3.05 6.09
CA VAL A 414 -18.04 3.14 4.85
C VAL A 414 -16.66 2.52 5.05
N ASN A 415 -15.98 2.89 6.14
CA ASN A 415 -14.66 2.35 6.47
C ASN A 415 -14.71 0.86 6.79
N PHE A 416 -15.73 0.41 7.51
CA PHE A 416 -15.96 -1.00 7.82
C PHE A 416 -16.12 -1.83 6.54
N ILE A 417 -17.00 -1.42 5.64
CA ILE A 417 -17.23 -2.10 4.36
C ILE A 417 -15.92 -2.19 3.58
N LYS A 418 -15.22 -1.07 3.41
CA LYS A 418 -13.98 -1.00 2.60
C LYS A 418 -12.84 -1.82 3.19
N SER A 419 -12.73 -1.88 4.52
CA SER A 419 -11.56 -2.49 5.16
C SER A 419 -11.83 -3.88 5.73
N ARG A 420 -12.95 -4.16 6.38
CA ARG A 420 -13.11 -5.35 7.25
C ARG A 420 -14.06 -6.41 6.74
N MET A 421 -15.02 -6.06 5.90
CA MET A 421 -16.08 -6.96 5.48
C MET A 421 -15.58 -8.05 4.50
N ASP A 422 -16.07 -9.28 4.66
CA ASP A 422 -15.77 -10.36 3.71
C ASP A 422 -16.28 -10.06 2.30
N ARG A 423 -15.70 -10.71 1.29
CA ARG A 423 -16.01 -10.46 -0.13
C ARG A 423 -16.51 -11.72 -0.80
N ILE A 424 -17.56 -11.60 -1.61
CA ILE A 424 -18.02 -12.66 -2.50
C ILE A 424 -17.46 -12.36 -3.89
N ARG A 425 -16.73 -13.30 -4.49
CA ARG A 425 -16.20 -13.18 -5.86
C ARG A 425 -16.55 -14.41 -6.69
N CYS A 426 -16.67 -14.23 -8.00
CA CYS A 426 -16.88 -15.34 -8.92
C CYS A 426 -15.54 -15.86 -9.43
N ILE A 427 -15.45 -17.18 -9.65
CA ILE A 427 -14.34 -17.77 -10.41
C ILE A 427 -14.35 -17.20 -11.84
N TRP A 428 -13.18 -16.77 -12.30
CA TRP A 428 -12.94 -16.25 -13.64
C TRP A 428 -13.26 -17.33 -14.69
N PRO A 429 -14.21 -17.09 -15.60
CA PRO A 429 -14.87 -18.19 -16.33
C PRO A 429 -14.12 -18.68 -17.58
N TYR A 430 -12.93 -18.13 -17.86
CA TYR A 430 -12.17 -18.44 -19.09
C TYR A 430 -11.10 -19.53 -18.88
N GLU A 431 -10.69 -19.77 -17.64
CA GLU A 431 -9.60 -20.68 -17.31
C GLU A 431 -10.13 -22.05 -16.85
N ASP A 432 -9.87 -23.10 -17.64
CA ASP A 432 -10.41 -24.45 -17.41
C ASP A 432 -9.52 -25.36 -16.55
N ALA A 433 -8.27 -24.98 -16.27
CA ALA A 433 -7.34 -25.81 -15.50
C ALA A 433 -7.24 -25.38 -14.03
N ASN A 434 -7.31 -24.07 -13.77
CA ASN A 434 -7.07 -23.51 -12.44
C ASN A 434 -8.22 -22.56 -12.06
N PRO A 435 -9.13 -22.95 -11.14
CA PRO A 435 -10.13 -22.03 -10.62
C PRO A 435 -9.42 -20.82 -10.02
N THR A 436 -9.72 -19.64 -10.56
CA THR A 436 -8.98 -18.40 -10.27
C THR A 436 -9.96 -17.27 -10.02
N VAL A 437 -9.71 -16.44 -9.01
CA VAL A 437 -10.32 -15.12 -8.85
C VAL A 437 -9.31 -14.07 -9.26
N ILE A 438 -9.72 -13.15 -10.14
CA ILE A 438 -8.96 -11.93 -10.43
C ILE A 438 -9.11 -11.00 -9.23
N ARG A 439 -7.98 -10.56 -8.68
CA ARG A 439 -7.92 -9.81 -7.43
C ARG A 439 -8.22 -8.34 -7.68
N ASP A 440 -9.33 -7.90 -7.12
CA ASP A 440 -9.81 -6.50 -7.11
C ASP A 440 -9.90 -5.92 -5.69
N VAL A 441 -9.51 -6.71 -4.68
CA VAL A 441 -9.59 -6.34 -3.26
C VAL A 441 -8.27 -6.56 -2.53
N ASP A 442 -7.97 -5.68 -1.59
CA ASP A 442 -6.79 -5.76 -0.73
C ASP A 442 -7.06 -6.61 0.53
N LEU A 443 -7.29 -7.91 0.32
CA LEU A 443 -7.46 -8.88 1.40
C LEU A 443 -6.23 -9.79 1.55
N PRO A 444 -5.60 -9.86 2.73
CA PRO A 444 -4.48 -10.78 2.95
C PRO A 444 -4.99 -12.22 3.03
N ILE A 445 -4.89 -12.93 1.92
CA ILE A 445 -5.24 -14.36 1.81
C ILE A 445 -3.94 -15.10 1.52
N PHE A 446 -3.69 -16.18 2.25
CA PHE A 446 -2.44 -16.92 2.14
C PHE A 446 -2.66 -18.26 1.44
N LYS A 447 -1.58 -18.79 0.85
CA LYS A 447 -1.59 -20.18 0.36
C LYS A 447 -1.91 -21.12 1.53
N GLY A 448 -2.79 -22.09 1.29
CA GLY A 448 -3.26 -23.04 2.28
C GLY A 448 -4.48 -22.59 3.09
N THR A 449 -4.96 -21.36 2.91
CA THR A 449 -6.21 -20.91 3.54
C THR A 449 -7.39 -21.69 2.98
N ASN A 450 -8.25 -22.21 3.85
CA ASN A 450 -9.52 -22.84 3.49
C ASN A 450 -10.59 -21.76 3.30
N ILE A 451 -11.31 -21.83 2.18
CA ILE A 451 -12.32 -20.90 1.74
C ILE A 451 -13.57 -21.68 1.34
N LYS A 452 -14.75 -21.12 1.61
CA LYS A 452 -16.00 -21.68 1.10
C LYS A 452 -16.26 -21.23 -0.33
N ALA A 453 -16.68 -22.18 -1.16
CA ALA A 453 -17.15 -21.97 -2.51
C ALA A 453 -18.56 -22.53 -2.66
N ARG A 454 -19.35 -22.02 -3.60
CA ARG A 454 -20.63 -22.59 -3.98
C ARG A 454 -20.92 -22.38 -5.45
N ARG A 455 -21.67 -23.30 -6.04
CA ARG A 455 -22.23 -23.14 -7.38
C ARG A 455 -23.51 -22.31 -7.29
N ILE A 456 -23.65 -21.34 -8.18
CA ILE A 456 -24.91 -20.60 -8.39
C ILE A 456 -25.35 -20.74 -9.85
N THR A 457 -26.67 -20.69 -10.06
CA THR A 457 -27.28 -20.67 -11.40
C THR A 457 -28.22 -19.47 -11.48
N TRP A 458 -27.85 -18.49 -12.30
CA TRP A 458 -28.61 -17.28 -12.56
C TRP A 458 -29.90 -17.62 -13.30
N GLN A 459 -31.00 -17.02 -12.84
CA GLN A 459 -32.35 -17.27 -13.36
C GLN A 459 -32.84 -16.15 -14.28
N ASP A 460 -32.21 -14.97 -14.23
CA ASP A 460 -32.52 -13.80 -15.06
C ASP A 460 -31.22 -13.18 -15.61
N PRO A 461 -31.16 -12.75 -16.89
CA PRO A 461 -30.04 -11.98 -17.43
C PRO A 461 -29.80 -10.64 -16.73
N ASP A 462 -30.80 -10.08 -16.05
CA ASP A 462 -30.59 -8.92 -15.18
C ASP A 462 -30.00 -9.33 -13.82
N PHE A 463 -28.67 -9.40 -13.79
CA PHE A 463 -27.89 -9.75 -12.59
C PHE A 463 -28.15 -8.80 -11.41
N SER A 464 -28.64 -7.57 -11.65
CA SER A 464 -28.89 -6.58 -10.59
C SER A 464 -30.03 -6.99 -9.66
N LYS A 465 -30.98 -7.82 -10.12
CA LYS A 465 -32.07 -8.40 -9.30
C LYS A 465 -31.60 -9.49 -8.34
N ASN A 466 -30.33 -9.90 -8.46
CA ASN A 466 -29.74 -10.92 -7.61
C ASN A 466 -30.56 -12.23 -7.58
N ASN A 467 -31.04 -12.66 -8.76
CA ASN A 467 -31.93 -13.80 -8.91
C ASN A 467 -31.15 -15.05 -9.35
N PHE A 468 -30.80 -15.90 -8.39
CA PHE A 468 -30.10 -17.15 -8.63
C PHE A 468 -30.58 -18.26 -7.70
N GLU A 469 -30.34 -19.50 -8.11
CA GLU A 469 -30.39 -20.69 -7.26
C GLU A 469 -28.97 -21.03 -6.81
N ALA A 470 -28.78 -21.33 -5.52
CA ALA A 470 -27.50 -21.73 -4.96
C ALA A 470 -27.51 -23.22 -4.61
N SER A 471 -26.43 -23.92 -4.96
CA SER A 471 -26.13 -25.25 -4.43
C SER A 471 -25.48 -25.14 -3.05
N ASP A 472 -25.36 -26.27 -2.36
CA ASP A 472 -24.65 -26.35 -1.08
C ASP A 472 -23.20 -25.85 -1.22
N ALA A 473 -22.73 -25.16 -0.19
CA ALA A 473 -21.35 -24.69 -0.12
C ALA A 473 -20.39 -25.86 0.18
N PHE A 474 -19.20 -25.79 -0.39
CA PHE A 474 -18.12 -26.75 -0.20
C PHE A 474 -16.82 -26.02 0.13
N ASP A 475 -15.87 -26.73 0.74
CA ASP A 475 -14.56 -26.19 1.08
C ASP A 475 -13.59 -26.31 -0.10
N THR A 476 -12.77 -25.28 -0.28
CA THR A 476 -11.61 -25.32 -1.17
C THR A 476 -10.41 -24.60 -0.54
N THR A 477 -9.20 -24.99 -0.93
CA THR A 477 -7.95 -24.43 -0.43
C THR A 477 -7.28 -23.52 -1.47
N VAL A 478 -6.71 -22.42 -1.00
CA VAL A 478 -5.90 -21.52 -1.82
C VAL A 478 -4.58 -22.19 -2.20
N SER A 479 -4.39 -22.49 -3.49
CA SER A 479 -3.21 -23.16 -4.03
C SER A 479 -2.07 -22.19 -4.31
N LYS A 480 -2.40 -20.97 -4.77
CA LYS A 480 -1.47 -19.86 -5.02
C LYS A 480 -2.18 -18.53 -4.79
N THR A 481 -1.45 -17.56 -4.25
CA THR A 481 -1.90 -16.16 -4.15
C THR A 481 -0.80 -15.26 -4.67
N ASP A 482 -1.16 -14.24 -5.42
CA ASP A 482 -0.29 -13.14 -5.83
C ASP A 482 -1.04 -11.80 -5.77
N LEU A 483 -0.42 -10.74 -6.29
CA LEU A 483 -1.00 -9.39 -6.30
C LEU A 483 -2.22 -9.26 -7.23
N HIS A 484 -2.35 -10.15 -8.21
CA HIS A 484 -3.33 -10.02 -9.29
C HIS A 484 -4.38 -11.13 -9.29
N SER A 485 -4.09 -12.26 -8.65
CA SER A 485 -4.95 -13.43 -8.68
C SER A 485 -4.87 -14.28 -7.41
N ILE A 486 -5.96 -14.98 -7.13
CA ILE A 486 -6.06 -16.02 -6.11
C ILE A 486 -6.49 -17.30 -6.81
N ARG A 487 -5.65 -18.33 -6.76
CA ARG A 487 -5.91 -19.63 -7.38
C ARG A 487 -6.26 -20.66 -6.33
N PHE A 488 -7.18 -21.54 -6.66
CA PHE A 488 -7.68 -22.59 -5.77
C PHE A 488 -7.23 -23.97 -6.24
N THR A 489 -7.37 -24.98 -5.39
CA THR A 489 -7.07 -26.37 -5.74
C THR A 489 -8.15 -26.91 -6.68
N SER A 490 -7.76 -27.30 -7.89
CA SER A 490 -8.67 -27.75 -8.95
C SER A 490 -9.49 -28.99 -8.56
N SER A 491 -8.88 -29.97 -7.89
CA SER A 491 -9.56 -31.24 -7.53
C SER A 491 -10.74 -31.11 -6.56
N GLU A 492 -10.89 -29.95 -5.91
CA GLU A 492 -11.94 -29.69 -4.92
C GLU A 492 -13.19 -29.05 -5.56
N PHE A 493 -13.09 -28.57 -6.79
CA PHE A 493 -14.23 -28.05 -7.53
C PHE A 493 -14.98 -29.18 -8.26
N PRO A 494 -16.32 -29.18 -8.27
CA PRO A 494 -17.09 -30.21 -8.94
C PRO A 494 -16.86 -30.15 -10.46
N MET A 495 -16.35 -31.25 -11.00
CA MET A 495 -16.12 -31.42 -12.44
C MET A 495 -17.37 -32.01 -13.10
N VAL A 496 -17.69 -31.53 -14.30
CA VAL A 496 -18.89 -31.98 -15.02
C VAL A 496 -18.56 -33.09 -16.01
N ASN A 497 -17.34 -33.13 -16.60
CA ASN A 497 -16.86 -34.18 -17.51
C ASN A 497 -15.34 -34.34 -17.45
N ALA A 498 -14.84 -35.59 -17.46
CA ALA A 498 -13.46 -36.03 -17.78
C ALA A 498 -12.30 -35.04 -17.49
N GLY A 499 -12.26 -34.42 -16.31
CA GLY A 499 -11.15 -33.55 -15.92
C GLY A 499 -11.28 -32.06 -16.26
N ALA A 500 -12.43 -31.58 -16.74
CA ALA A 500 -12.66 -30.17 -17.06
C ALA A 500 -13.81 -29.55 -16.24
N PHE A 501 -13.63 -28.29 -15.82
CA PHE A 501 -14.68 -27.50 -15.19
C PHE A 501 -15.70 -27.03 -16.22
N ASN A 502 -16.94 -26.82 -15.78
CA ASN A 502 -17.96 -26.12 -16.58
C ASN A 502 -17.90 -24.60 -16.35
N PHE A 503 -16.68 -24.04 -16.31
CA PHE A 503 -16.50 -22.60 -16.27
C PHE A 503 -16.65 -22.10 -17.68
N ASP A 504 -17.69 -21.33 -17.97
CA ASP A 504 -17.90 -20.81 -19.31
C ASP A 504 -18.53 -19.41 -19.17
N PRO A 505 -17.96 -18.36 -19.77
CA PRO A 505 -18.52 -17.01 -19.70
C PRO A 505 -19.94 -16.93 -20.29
N LEU A 506 -20.31 -17.85 -21.17
CA LEU A 506 -21.67 -17.98 -21.70
C LEU A 506 -22.63 -18.70 -20.77
N SER A 507 -22.14 -19.40 -19.75
CA SER A 507 -22.99 -20.16 -18.84
C SER A 507 -23.73 -19.23 -17.88
N ASN A 508 -25.00 -19.55 -17.62
CA ASN A 508 -25.73 -18.92 -16.52
C ASN A 508 -25.30 -19.50 -15.16
N THR A 509 -24.38 -20.46 -15.14
CA THR A 509 -23.78 -20.99 -13.92
C THR A 509 -22.48 -20.25 -13.61
N SER A 510 -22.29 -19.88 -12.35
CA SER A 510 -21.05 -19.31 -11.83
C SER A 510 -20.67 -19.99 -10.52
N TYR A 511 -19.41 -19.88 -10.13
CA TYR A 511 -18.94 -20.35 -8.83
C TYR A 511 -18.55 -19.17 -7.98
N GLN A 512 -19.26 -18.96 -6.88
CA GLN A 512 -18.96 -17.92 -5.90
C GLN A 512 -18.01 -18.48 -4.85
N VAL A 513 -16.99 -17.70 -4.49
CA VAL A 513 -16.08 -17.98 -3.38
C VAL A 513 -16.15 -16.84 -2.37
N VAL A 514 -16.04 -17.17 -1.09
CA VAL A 514 -15.97 -16.17 -0.01
C VAL A 514 -14.51 -15.93 0.33
N LEU A 515 -14.04 -14.75 -0.04
CA LEU A 515 -12.74 -14.26 0.38
C LEU A 515 -12.89 -13.75 1.82
N VAL A 516 -12.63 -14.65 2.77
CA VAL A 516 -12.66 -14.35 4.20
C VAL A 516 -11.42 -13.55 4.56
N ARG A 517 -11.60 -12.41 5.23
CA ARG A 517 -10.45 -11.68 5.78
C ARG A 517 -9.94 -12.45 7.00
N GLY A 518 -8.77 -13.08 6.87
CA GLY A 518 -8.14 -13.78 7.98
C GLY A 518 -7.96 -12.85 9.18
N SER A 519 -8.54 -13.21 10.33
CA SER A 519 -8.19 -12.64 11.64
C SER A 519 -6.80 -13.09 12.10
N GLU A 520 -6.18 -14.02 11.37
CA GLU A 520 -4.86 -14.52 11.67
C GLU A 520 -3.79 -13.47 11.37
N GLU A 521 -3.32 -12.86 12.45
CA GLU A 521 -2.07 -12.11 12.49
C GLU A 521 -0.96 -12.92 11.82
N SER A 522 -0.21 -12.29 10.92
CA SER A 522 0.89 -12.96 10.19
C SER A 522 1.81 -13.72 11.15
N MET A 523 2.40 -14.83 10.70
CA MET A 523 3.33 -15.62 11.51
C MET A 523 4.44 -14.73 12.11
N ALA A 524 4.89 -13.70 11.37
CA ALA A 524 5.83 -12.71 11.87
C ALA A 524 5.30 -11.91 13.06
N PHE A 525 4.04 -11.49 13.04
CA PHE A 525 3.39 -10.80 14.15
C PHE A 525 3.15 -11.74 15.34
N ARG A 526 2.70 -12.98 15.12
CA ARG A 526 2.62 -14.00 16.18
C ARG A 526 3.99 -14.27 16.80
N ILE A 527 5.04 -14.41 16.00
CA ILE A 527 6.42 -14.57 16.49
C ILE A 527 6.87 -13.34 17.28
N LEU A 528 6.54 -12.13 16.83
CA LEU A 528 6.88 -10.90 17.55
C LEU A 528 6.16 -10.84 18.90
N THR A 529 4.86 -11.19 18.93
CA THR A 529 4.03 -11.25 20.13
C THR A 529 4.52 -12.34 21.08
N TYR A 530 4.85 -13.54 20.60
CA TYR A 530 5.46 -14.59 21.41
C TYR A 530 6.85 -14.18 21.91
N ALA A 531 7.68 -13.53 21.09
CA ALA A 531 8.97 -13.01 21.53
C ALA A 531 8.79 -11.95 22.62
N PHE A 532 7.78 -11.10 22.50
CA PHE A 532 7.43 -10.11 23.52
C PHE A 532 6.93 -10.76 24.80
N LEU A 533 6.03 -11.75 24.71
CA LEU A 533 5.54 -12.51 25.86
C LEU A 533 6.64 -13.34 26.53
N ILE A 534 7.56 -13.92 25.76
CA ILE A 534 8.74 -14.63 26.28
C ILE A 534 9.68 -13.63 26.97
N LEU A 535 9.92 -12.44 26.41
CA LEU A 535 10.70 -11.38 27.08
C LEU A 535 10.03 -10.93 28.38
N LEU A 536 8.70 -10.85 28.42
CA LEU A 536 7.94 -10.46 29.59
C LEU A 536 7.92 -11.57 30.66
N ALA A 537 7.77 -12.83 30.25
CA ALA A 537 7.84 -14.00 31.12
C ALA A 537 9.26 -14.25 31.63
N THR A 538 10.29 -14.05 30.81
CA THR A 538 11.70 -14.13 31.25
C THR A 538 12.07 -12.96 32.16
N ALA A 539 11.51 -11.76 31.96
CA ALA A 539 11.62 -10.66 32.92
C ALA A 539 10.92 -10.98 34.25
N ALA A 540 9.73 -11.62 34.21
CA ALA A 540 9.02 -12.06 35.41
C ALA A 540 9.71 -13.22 36.14
N ILE A 541 10.24 -14.22 35.42
CA ILE A 541 11.06 -15.30 35.98
C ILE A 541 12.38 -14.74 36.51
N GLY A 542 12.98 -13.77 35.81
CA GLY A 542 14.13 -13.01 36.28
C GLY A 542 13.83 -12.30 37.60
N ALA A 543 12.67 -11.65 37.71
CA ALA A 543 12.20 -11.01 38.94
C ALA A 543 11.92 -12.03 40.07
N VAL A 544 11.37 -13.21 39.78
CA VAL A 544 11.14 -14.29 40.77
C VAL A 544 12.44 -14.98 41.18
N TYR A 545 13.40 -15.11 40.26
CA TYR A 545 14.74 -15.65 40.53
C TYR A 545 15.59 -14.66 41.33
N ASP A 546 15.46 -13.35 41.06
CA ASP A 546 16.03 -12.28 41.89
C ASP A 546 15.39 -12.23 43.28
N LEU A 547 14.07 -12.47 43.39
CA LEU A 547 13.38 -12.61 44.68
C LEU A 547 13.86 -13.81 45.52
N ARG A 548 14.43 -14.86 44.87
CA ARG A 548 14.92 -16.08 45.55
C ARG A 548 16.43 -16.11 45.78
N ARG A 549 17.22 -15.28 45.09
CA ARG A 549 18.60 -15.05 45.50
C ARG A 549 18.57 -14.15 46.74
N LYS A 550 19.27 -14.56 47.80
CA LYS A 550 19.86 -13.60 48.74
C LYS A 550 21.23 -13.18 48.18
N PRO A 551 21.35 -12.08 47.42
CA PRO A 551 22.59 -11.33 47.35
C PRO A 551 22.53 -10.20 48.39
N GLY A 552 23.67 -9.94 49.02
CA GLY A 552 23.83 -9.06 50.16
C GLY A 552 23.22 -7.68 49.97
N GLN A 553 22.78 -7.12 51.11
CA GLN A 553 22.31 -5.74 51.25
C GLN A 553 23.17 -4.77 50.43
N PRO A 554 22.60 -4.04 49.46
CA PRO A 554 23.19 -2.79 49.03
C PRO A 554 23.12 -1.84 50.23
N ALA A 555 24.28 -1.32 50.62
CA ALA A 555 24.42 -0.43 51.75
C ALA A 555 23.44 0.75 51.63
N MET A 556 22.69 1.02 52.70
CA MET A 556 21.80 2.17 52.90
C MET A 556 22.47 3.55 52.70
N GLY A 557 23.76 3.62 52.33
CA GLY A 557 24.47 4.87 52.05
C GLY A 557 24.04 5.57 50.75
N ALA A 558 23.67 4.83 49.70
CA ALA A 558 23.40 5.43 48.38
C ALA A 558 22.04 6.17 48.28
N LEU A 559 21.09 5.89 49.19
CA LEU A 559 19.81 6.62 49.29
C LEU A 559 19.97 8.00 49.94
N VAL A 560 21.06 8.20 50.70
CA VAL A 560 21.34 9.43 51.44
C VAL A 560 22.09 10.47 50.58
N ASP A 561 22.79 10.04 49.52
CA ASP A 561 23.60 10.92 48.67
C ASP A 561 22.85 11.50 47.45
N GLY A 562 21.57 11.13 47.22
CA GLY A 562 20.73 11.77 46.20
C GLY A 562 20.99 11.36 44.74
N GLU A 563 21.88 10.41 44.49
CA GLU A 563 22.24 9.98 43.12
C GLU A 563 21.06 9.35 42.37
N LEU A 564 20.25 8.51 43.02
CA LEU A 564 19.08 7.87 42.39
C LEU A 564 17.99 8.86 41.96
N PHE A 565 17.80 9.91 42.75
CA PHE A 565 16.87 11.00 42.45
C PHE A 565 17.36 11.80 41.24
N LYS A 566 18.65 12.19 41.27
CA LYS A 566 19.34 12.89 40.18
C LYS A 566 19.29 12.11 38.87
N ASP A 567 19.53 10.81 38.89
CA ASP A 567 19.50 9.95 37.70
C ASP A 567 18.10 9.83 37.09
N SER A 568 17.07 9.75 37.94
CA SER A 568 15.67 9.61 37.51
C SER A 568 15.15 10.92 36.90
N TYR A 569 15.51 12.05 37.49
CA TYR A 569 15.25 13.38 36.94
C TYR A 569 15.95 13.56 35.58
N GLN A 570 17.25 13.24 35.52
CA GLN A 570 18.05 13.40 34.30
C GLN A 570 17.47 12.59 33.13
N LYS A 571 16.95 11.37 33.35
CA LYS A 571 16.33 10.56 32.28
C LYS A 571 15.08 11.20 31.66
N LYS A 572 14.25 11.89 32.45
CA LYS A 572 13.05 12.56 31.93
C LYS A 572 13.42 13.81 31.16
N VAL A 573 14.37 14.57 31.68
CA VAL A 573 14.96 15.75 31.03
C VAL A 573 15.63 15.36 29.70
N ASP A 574 16.40 14.28 29.67
CA ASP A 574 17.02 13.75 28.45
C ASP A 574 15.97 13.35 27.39
N GLY A 575 14.83 12.81 27.82
CA GLY A 575 13.68 12.52 26.94
C GLY A 575 13.12 13.77 26.28
N TYR A 576 13.00 14.87 27.04
CA TYR A 576 12.57 16.17 26.53
C TYR A 576 13.59 16.80 25.56
N TYR A 577 14.90 16.70 25.84
CA TYR A 577 15.91 17.19 24.88
C TYR A 577 15.99 16.34 23.62
N LYS A 578 15.69 15.05 23.70
CA LYS A 578 15.68 14.19 22.52
C LYS A 578 14.64 14.64 21.49
N SER A 579 13.44 15.08 21.90
CA SER A 579 12.46 15.63 20.96
C SER A 579 12.93 16.92 20.27
N TRP A 580 13.77 17.71 20.94
CA TRP A 580 14.38 18.91 20.36
C TRP A 580 15.46 18.62 19.32
N LEU A 581 16.19 17.50 19.46
CA LEU A 581 17.19 17.07 18.48
C LEU A 581 16.55 16.69 17.12
N GLU A 582 15.32 16.19 17.18
CA GLU A 582 14.55 15.74 16.03
C GLU A 582 13.81 16.90 15.32
N ARG A 583 13.62 18.04 15.99
CA ARG A 583 12.99 19.26 15.42
C ARG A 583 13.99 20.03 14.54
N GLN A 584 13.52 20.58 13.41
CA GLN A 584 14.27 21.56 12.61
C GLN A 584 13.69 22.96 12.84
N ILE A 585 14.53 23.93 13.24
CA ILE A 585 14.08 25.31 13.46
C ILE A 585 14.07 26.07 12.13
N ALA A 586 12.87 26.31 11.59
CA ALA A 586 12.67 27.11 10.38
C ALA A 586 12.72 28.62 10.67
N GLN A 587 12.98 29.44 9.64
CA GLN A 587 12.99 30.91 9.75
C GLN A 587 11.67 31.47 10.30
N ALA A 588 10.53 30.89 9.87
CA ALA A 588 9.20 31.28 10.35
C ALA A 588 8.97 30.97 11.85
N ASN A 589 9.82 30.14 12.46
CA ASN A 589 9.74 29.79 13.86
C ASN A 589 10.61 30.70 14.74
N VAL A 590 11.33 31.68 14.21
CA VAL A 590 12.14 32.61 15.03
C VAL A 590 11.46 33.97 15.01
N ILE A 591 10.95 34.39 16.17
CA ILE A 591 10.33 35.71 16.34
C ILE A 591 11.42 36.76 16.58
N TRP A 592 12.44 36.42 17.37
CA TRP A 592 13.58 37.29 17.65
C TRP A 592 14.83 36.47 17.98
N CYS A 593 16.01 36.93 17.57
CA CYS A 593 17.29 36.29 17.90
C CYS A 593 18.37 37.35 18.09
N ASN A 594 19.01 37.40 19.26
CA ASN A 594 20.17 38.26 19.47
C ASN A 594 21.41 37.59 18.91
N ARG A 595 21.69 37.84 17.63
CA ARG A 595 22.79 37.20 16.92
C ARG A 595 24.15 37.46 17.58
N LYS A 596 24.37 38.68 18.07
CA LYS A 596 25.61 39.05 18.77
C LYS A 596 25.81 38.19 20.03
N LEU A 597 24.78 38.06 20.85
CA LEU A 597 24.86 37.27 22.08
C LEU A 597 25.03 35.77 21.78
N LEU A 598 24.43 35.28 20.69
CA LEU A 598 24.64 33.90 20.22
C LEU A 598 26.10 33.64 19.84
N GLU A 599 26.72 34.54 19.07
CA GLU A 599 28.14 34.42 18.67
C GLU A 599 29.12 34.62 19.84
N GLU A 600 28.80 35.51 20.79
CA GLU A 600 29.55 35.64 22.05
C GLU A 600 29.56 34.32 22.82
N LYS A 601 28.44 33.59 22.83
CA LYS A 601 28.36 32.26 23.46
C LYS A 601 29.16 31.19 22.72
N ILE A 602 29.13 31.21 21.39
CA ILE A 602 29.97 30.31 20.58
C ILE A 602 31.44 30.54 20.91
N THR A 603 31.87 31.80 20.97
CA THR A 603 33.23 32.21 21.35
C THR A 603 33.58 31.77 22.77
N GLU A 604 32.65 31.89 23.71
CA GLU A 604 32.83 31.42 25.09
C GLU A 604 33.03 29.89 25.16
N PHE A 605 32.30 29.12 24.34
CA PHE A 605 32.50 27.67 24.25
C PHE A 605 33.87 27.31 23.68
N GLU A 606 34.30 28.00 22.62
CA GLU A 606 35.65 27.85 22.05
C GLU A 606 36.75 28.14 23.06
N ALA A 607 36.61 29.23 23.82
CA ALA A 607 37.54 29.58 24.90
C ALA A 607 37.57 28.52 26.02
N LYS A 608 36.44 27.84 26.26
CA LYS A 608 36.32 26.72 27.21
C LYS A 608 36.79 25.36 26.64
N GLY A 609 37.36 25.34 25.43
CA GLY A 609 37.91 24.13 24.79
C GLY A 609 36.87 23.26 24.09
N PHE A 610 35.61 23.71 24.01
CA PHE A 610 34.61 23.12 23.14
C PHE A 610 34.77 23.77 21.77
N TYR A 611 35.25 23.05 20.76
CA TYR A 611 35.46 23.61 19.42
C TYR A 611 34.27 23.30 18.51
N PRO A 612 33.15 24.06 18.58
CA PRO A 612 32.05 23.86 17.67
C PRO A 612 32.50 24.13 16.23
N LYS A 613 32.22 23.18 15.35
CA LYS A 613 32.50 23.33 13.92
C LYS A 613 31.31 24.00 13.21
N PHE A 614 30.84 25.13 13.72
CA PHE A 614 29.71 25.85 13.11
C PHE A 614 30.12 26.54 11.80
N ASP A 615 31.38 26.97 11.73
CA ASP A 615 31.94 27.72 10.58
C ASP A 615 32.80 26.81 9.69
N ARG A 616 32.92 25.54 10.08
CA ARG A 616 33.63 24.52 9.31
C ARG A 616 32.61 23.61 8.64
N VAL A 617 32.43 23.87 7.35
CA VAL A 617 32.09 22.91 6.31
C VAL A 617 31.09 21.85 6.79
N ARG A 618 29.78 22.12 6.65
CA ARG A 618 28.93 21.01 6.22
C ARG A 618 29.53 20.62 4.88
N ARG A 619 30.28 19.52 4.88
CA ARG A 619 30.87 18.95 3.68
C ARG A 619 29.67 18.43 2.88
N GLN A 620 28.99 19.35 2.21
CA GLN A 620 28.14 18.98 1.10
C GLN A 620 29.12 18.59 0.02
N THR A 621 29.50 17.32 0.05
CA THR A 621 29.91 16.66 -1.16
C THR A 621 28.68 16.72 -2.07
N GLU A 622 28.55 17.78 -2.86
CA GLU A 622 27.67 17.71 -4.02
C GLU A 622 28.36 16.77 -5.00
N ARG A 623 28.04 15.49 -4.81
CA ARG A 623 28.25 14.48 -5.84
C ARG A 623 27.33 14.87 -6.99
N HIS A 624 27.86 15.62 -7.95
CA HIS A 624 27.29 15.58 -9.29
C HIS A 624 27.67 14.23 -9.91
N ALA A 625 26.92 13.19 -9.53
CA ALA A 625 26.76 12.03 -10.38
C ALA A 625 25.75 12.43 -11.46
N LEU A 626 26.23 12.66 -12.69
CA LEU A 626 25.38 12.57 -13.86
C LEU A 626 24.85 11.13 -13.91
N LEU A 627 23.55 11.05 -13.66
CA LEU A 627 22.65 9.94 -13.40
C LEU A 627 22.95 8.59 -14.07
N ALA A 628 22.77 7.50 -13.33
CA ALA A 628 21.69 6.54 -13.60
C ALA A 628 21.57 5.50 -12.47
N ASN A 629 20.60 5.72 -11.58
CA ASN A 629 19.54 4.79 -11.16
C ASN A 629 19.68 3.35 -11.75
N ILE A 630 19.48 2.22 -11.06
CA ILE A 630 18.33 1.84 -10.20
C ILE A 630 18.69 0.55 -9.38
N PRO A 631 17.75 -0.11 -8.65
CA PRO A 631 18.10 -0.99 -7.54
C PRO A 631 18.64 -2.32 -8.08
N ILE A 632 19.43 -3.07 -7.32
CA ILE A 632 18.95 -4.27 -6.64
C ILE A 632 20.08 -4.70 -5.70
N VAL A 633 19.73 -4.83 -4.42
CA VAL A 633 20.30 -5.66 -3.34
C VAL A 633 21.83 -5.73 -3.16
N LYS A 634 22.25 -5.51 -1.91
CA LYS A 634 23.56 -5.81 -1.32
C LYS A 634 24.25 -7.05 -1.92
N ASN A 635 25.23 -6.79 -2.78
CA ASN A 635 26.62 -7.25 -2.72
C ASN A 635 27.13 -7.56 -4.14
N ILE A 636 28.08 -6.72 -4.56
CA ILE A 636 29.10 -6.89 -5.62
C ILE A 636 28.94 -5.88 -6.79
N PHE A 637 29.87 -4.91 -6.77
CA PHE A 637 30.17 -3.82 -7.72
C PHE A 637 29.14 -2.69 -7.95
N SER A 638 29.18 -1.68 -7.08
CA SER A 638 28.93 -0.30 -7.46
C SER A 638 30.16 0.27 -8.16
N ALA A 639 30.19 0.26 -9.49
CA ALA A 639 31.13 1.09 -10.25
C ALA A 639 30.56 2.50 -10.35
N SER A 640 30.76 3.30 -9.31
CA SER A 640 30.50 4.74 -9.37
C SER A 640 31.75 5.45 -9.88
N VAL A 641 31.68 6.04 -11.08
CA VAL A 641 32.66 7.05 -11.49
C VAL A 641 32.35 8.32 -10.71
N GLU A 642 33.09 8.51 -9.63
CA GLU A 642 32.92 9.62 -8.71
C GLU A 642 33.74 10.81 -9.20
N ARG A 643 33.09 11.81 -9.82
CA ARG A 643 33.68 13.15 -9.95
C ARG A 643 33.23 13.96 -8.74
N SER A 644 33.98 13.87 -7.65
CA SER A 644 33.79 14.73 -6.50
C SER A 644 34.33 16.12 -6.83
N VAL A 645 33.46 17.08 -7.13
CA VAL A 645 33.83 18.48 -6.96
C VAL A 645 33.67 18.77 -5.48
N THR A 646 34.80 18.85 -4.78
CA THR A 646 34.80 19.26 -3.38
C THR A 646 34.84 20.78 -3.37
N THR A 647 33.68 21.42 -3.42
CA THR A 647 33.58 22.85 -3.16
C THR A 647 33.53 23.06 -1.66
N GLU A 648 34.68 23.42 -1.09
CA GLU A 648 34.75 23.93 0.28
C GLU A 648 34.21 25.35 0.30
N LEU A 649 32.91 25.50 0.55
CA LEU A 649 32.34 26.79 0.94
C LEU A 649 32.55 26.96 2.44
N VAL A 650 33.52 27.81 2.78
CA VAL A 650 33.60 28.43 4.10
C VAL A 650 32.41 29.38 4.17
N VAL A 651 31.39 28.98 4.93
CA VAL A 651 30.21 29.80 5.11
C VAL A 651 30.57 30.88 6.13
N ASP A 652 30.59 32.12 5.67
CA ASP A 652 30.68 33.28 6.55
C ASP A 652 29.48 33.27 7.52
N PRO A 653 29.70 33.25 8.86
CA PRO A 653 28.63 33.25 9.85
C PRO A 653 27.60 34.36 9.60
N ALA A 654 28.04 35.52 9.11
CA ALA A 654 27.18 36.67 8.82
C ALA A 654 26.18 36.40 7.67
N LYS A 655 26.41 35.37 6.86
CA LYS A 655 25.55 34.98 5.73
C LYS A 655 24.58 33.84 6.07
N VAL A 656 24.65 33.27 7.27
CA VAL A 656 23.71 32.24 7.75
C VAL A 656 22.55 32.91 8.48
N GLY A 657 21.33 32.67 8.00
CA GLY A 657 20.11 33.16 8.66
C GLY A 657 20.01 32.68 10.11
N ASP A 658 19.43 33.50 10.98
CA ASP A 658 19.46 33.29 12.43
C ASP A 658 18.81 31.97 12.87
N ALA A 659 17.74 31.53 12.19
CA ALA A 659 17.12 30.24 12.48
C ALA A 659 18.04 29.04 12.21
N ALA A 660 18.73 29.06 11.07
CA ALA A 660 19.68 28.00 10.73
C ALA A 660 20.91 28.03 11.64
N ARG A 661 21.37 29.22 12.06
CA ARG A 661 22.45 29.34 13.05
C ARG A 661 22.03 28.76 14.40
N LEU A 662 20.84 29.13 14.85
CA LEU A 662 20.28 28.70 16.11
C LEU A 662 20.03 27.18 16.17
N ASP A 663 19.53 26.57 15.09
CA ASP A 663 19.34 25.11 14.97
C ASP A 663 20.66 24.35 15.20
N ASN A 664 21.75 24.81 14.57
CA ASN A 664 23.08 24.21 14.74
C ASN A 664 23.59 24.35 16.18
N VAL A 665 23.37 25.50 16.81
CA VAL A 665 23.77 25.73 18.21
C VAL A 665 22.99 24.83 19.15
N VAL A 666 21.66 24.73 19.01
CA VAL A 666 20.82 23.85 19.84
C VAL A 666 21.25 22.39 19.72
N ARG A 667 21.47 21.88 18.49
CA ARG A 667 21.96 20.52 18.27
C ARG A 667 23.29 20.27 18.96
N PHE A 668 24.25 21.19 18.83
CA PHE A 668 25.55 21.07 19.47
C PHE A 668 25.45 21.10 21.00
N LEU A 669 24.59 21.96 21.56
CA LEU A 669 24.37 22.03 23.00
C LEU A 669 23.82 20.70 23.55
N ILE A 670 22.91 20.04 22.81
CA ILE A 670 22.39 18.72 23.17
C ILE A 670 23.49 17.65 23.04
N GLU A 671 24.18 17.57 21.89
CA GLU A 671 25.22 16.58 21.62
C GLU A 671 26.38 16.64 22.63
N LYS A 672 26.73 17.84 23.10
CA LYS A 672 27.81 18.06 24.06
C LYS A 672 27.34 18.12 25.52
N ARG A 673 26.05 17.89 25.81
CA ARG A 673 25.45 17.99 27.16
C ARG A 673 25.71 19.36 27.84
N LEU A 674 25.66 20.41 27.03
CA LEU A 674 25.86 21.80 27.42
C LEU A 674 24.55 22.56 27.63
N LEU A 675 23.39 21.98 27.29
CA LEU A 675 22.12 22.44 27.83
C LEU A 675 22.06 22.16 29.34
N SER A 676 21.54 23.10 30.11
CA SER A 676 21.21 22.84 31.51
C SER A 676 19.93 22.05 31.58
N SER A 677 19.82 21.23 32.62
CA SER A 677 18.68 20.36 32.86
C SER A 677 17.38 21.09 33.19
N PHE A 678 17.43 22.39 33.52
CA PHE A 678 16.25 23.19 33.78
C PHE A 678 15.60 23.67 32.46
N VAL A 679 14.37 23.24 32.20
CA VAL A 679 13.58 23.65 31.02
C VAL A 679 12.36 24.49 31.36
N GLY A 680 12.22 24.88 32.62
CA GLY A 680 11.33 25.94 33.05
C GLY A 680 9.84 25.65 32.88
N MET A 681 9.45 24.39 33.04
CA MET A 681 8.06 23.95 32.93
C MET A 681 7.50 23.48 34.28
N GLN A 682 6.20 23.69 34.53
CA GLN A 682 5.43 23.07 35.64
C GLN A 682 5.75 21.58 35.81
N LEU A 683 5.88 20.88 34.69
CA LEU A 683 6.14 19.45 34.66
C LEU A 683 7.43 19.10 35.39
N GLU A 684 8.48 19.93 35.36
CA GLU A 684 9.72 19.63 36.09
C GLU A 684 9.49 19.64 37.60
N TRP A 685 8.72 20.61 38.09
CA TRP A 685 8.32 20.73 39.49
C TRP A 685 7.42 19.56 39.92
N ASP A 686 6.44 19.22 39.10
CA ASP A 686 5.53 18.10 39.33
C ASP A 686 6.27 16.75 39.26
N VAL A 687 7.25 16.62 38.35
CA VAL A 687 8.11 15.45 38.20
C VAL A 687 9.03 15.29 39.40
N LEU A 688 9.63 16.37 39.91
CA LEU A 688 10.47 16.35 41.10
C LEU A 688 9.66 15.92 42.31
N ASN A 689 8.44 16.47 42.48
CA ASN A 689 7.50 16.06 43.53
C ASN A 689 7.09 14.57 43.38
N THR A 690 6.80 14.12 42.15
CA THR A 690 6.39 12.73 41.87
C THR A 690 7.54 11.73 42.07
N ILE A 691 8.77 12.04 41.65
CA ILE A 691 9.94 11.16 41.80
C ILE A 691 10.36 11.12 43.27
N ALA A 692 10.35 12.26 43.98
CA ALA A 692 10.58 12.30 45.41
C ALA A 692 9.58 11.39 46.15
N PHE A 693 8.30 11.47 45.79
CA PHE A 693 7.26 10.57 46.31
C PHE A 693 7.54 9.09 46.00
N GLN A 694 7.89 8.73 44.76
CA GLN A 694 8.14 7.34 44.36
C GLN A 694 9.39 6.73 45.00
N VAL A 695 10.46 7.52 45.17
CA VAL A 695 11.72 7.05 45.76
C VAL A 695 11.56 6.81 47.26
N PHE A 696 10.80 7.66 47.97
CA PHE A 696 10.66 7.59 49.42
C PHE A 696 9.39 6.89 49.92
N GLN A 697 8.37 6.68 49.08
CA GLN A 697 7.31 5.68 49.36
C GLN A 697 7.89 4.29 49.65
N ARG A 698 9.03 3.94 49.04
CA ARG A 698 9.73 2.68 49.31
C ARG A 698 10.37 2.62 50.70
N LEU A 699 10.63 3.77 51.33
CA LEU A 699 11.14 3.87 52.71
C LEU A 699 9.98 3.90 53.72
N ASP A 700 8.88 4.61 53.42
CA ASP A 700 7.67 4.65 54.28
C ASP A 700 6.80 3.39 54.21
N ALA A 701 6.96 2.56 53.17
CA ALA A 701 6.36 1.22 53.15
C ALA A 701 6.88 0.30 54.27
N ALA A 702 7.95 0.68 54.99
CA ALA A 702 8.38 0.03 56.22
C ALA A 702 7.68 0.57 57.49
N SER A 703 6.93 1.68 57.39
CA SER A 703 6.37 2.42 58.55
C SER A 703 4.86 2.65 58.47
N ALA A 704 4.20 2.48 57.32
CA ALA A 704 2.78 2.81 57.15
C ALA A 704 1.84 1.60 57.33
N VAL A 705 1.74 1.10 58.55
CA VAL A 705 0.46 0.67 59.11
C VAL A 705 -0.08 1.90 59.84
N GLN A 706 -1.21 2.45 59.40
CA GLN A 706 -1.93 3.65 59.90
C GLN A 706 -1.68 4.94 59.11
N SER A 707 -2.56 5.25 58.15
CA SER A 707 -3.61 6.25 58.36
C SER A 707 -4.47 6.41 57.09
N ASN A 708 -5.79 6.35 57.31
CA ASN A 708 -6.83 6.69 56.35
C ASN A 708 -6.93 8.21 56.22
N GLY A 709 -7.16 8.73 55.02
CA GLY A 709 -7.66 10.11 54.87
C GLY A 709 -7.64 10.62 53.45
N ASN A 710 -8.83 10.85 52.89
CA ASN A 710 -9.09 11.63 51.68
C ASN A 710 -8.25 12.92 51.62
N GLY A 711 -7.56 13.14 50.51
CA GLY A 711 -6.99 14.42 50.13
C GLY A 711 -6.53 14.37 48.69
N ASN A 712 -7.15 15.19 47.83
CA ASN A 712 -6.76 15.40 46.45
C ASN A 712 -5.23 15.51 46.32
N GLY A 713 -4.66 14.76 45.37
CA GLY A 713 -3.24 14.85 45.05
C GLY A 713 -2.89 16.29 44.67
N ASN A 714 -2.05 16.95 45.48
CA ASN A 714 -1.14 18.06 45.13
C ASN A 714 -0.49 18.71 46.37
N GLY A 715 0.02 17.92 47.33
CA GLY A 715 0.72 18.54 48.45
C GLY A 715 1.35 17.57 49.41
N PHE A 716 2.46 16.92 49.04
CA PHE A 716 3.26 16.14 50.00
C PHE A 716 4.76 16.17 49.64
N ILE A 717 5.37 17.34 49.81
CA ILE A 717 6.53 17.40 50.70
C ILE A 717 5.94 17.94 52.01
N SER A 718 5.46 17.06 52.91
CA SER A 718 5.04 17.52 54.23
C SER A 718 6.30 17.85 55.04
N ARG A 719 6.18 18.81 55.96
CA ARG A 719 7.23 19.18 56.94
C ARG A 719 7.70 18.01 57.82
N GLU A 720 7.14 16.81 57.66
CA GLU A 720 7.34 15.65 58.51
C GLU A 720 8.58 14.84 58.12
N ASN A 721 9.17 15.03 56.93
CA ASN A 721 10.47 14.47 56.56
C ASN A 721 11.47 15.54 56.07
N PRO A 722 12.16 16.24 56.99
CA PRO A 722 13.06 17.36 56.66
C PRO A 722 14.28 16.96 55.81
N MET A 723 14.58 15.66 55.72
CA MET A 723 15.67 15.14 54.89
C MET A 723 15.28 15.10 53.40
N LEU A 724 14.01 14.82 53.09
CA LEU A 724 13.49 14.81 51.73
C LEU A 724 13.43 16.22 51.14
N GLU A 725 12.92 17.16 51.93
CA GLU A 725 12.89 18.58 51.58
C GLU A 725 14.30 19.10 51.28
N ASN A 726 15.28 18.77 52.12
CA ASN A 726 16.67 19.16 51.90
C ASN A 726 17.25 18.57 50.62
N LEU A 727 17.00 17.29 50.34
CA LEU A 727 17.52 16.62 49.15
C LEU A 727 16.95 17.19 47.85
N VAL A 728 15.63 17.39 47.81
CA VAL A 728 14.91 17.93 46.65
C VAL A 728 15.30 19.38 46.42
N SER A 729 15.30 20.22 47.47
CA SER A 729 15.71 21.63 47.36
C SER A 729 17.17 21.76 46.97
N LYS A 730 18.10 21.00 47.58
CA LYS A 730 19.53 21.01 47.20
C LYS A 730 19.78 20.57 45.75
N HIS A 731 19.06 19.56 45.27
CA HIS A 731 19.16 19.13 43.87
C HIS A 731 18.61 20.20 42.93
N PHE A 732 17.45 20.76 43.26
CA PHE A 732 16.82 21.82 42.48
C PHE A 732 17.69 23.08 42.41
N ASP A 733 18.24 23.54 43.53
CA ASP A 733 19.18 24.66 43.59
C ASP A 733 20.44 24.40 42.76
N THR A 734 20.90 23.14 42.73
CA THR A 734 22.03 22.74 41.89
C THR A 734 21.68 22.83 40.42
N VAL A 735 20.49 22.39 40.02
CA VAL A 735 19.99 22.49 38.64
C VAL A 735 19.82 23.95 38.23
N ILE A 736 19.19 24.79 39.05
CA ILE A 736 19.06 26.24 38.80
C ILE A 736 20.42 26.91 38.75
N ARG A 737 21.36 26.56 39.63
CA ARG A 737 22.72 27.11 39.59
C ARG A 737 23.47 26.68 38.33
N ASP A 738 23.38 25.42 37.93
CA ASP A 738 23.97 24.92 36.68
C ASP A 738 23.36 25.61 35.46
N SER A 739 22.06 25.96 35.54
CA SER A 739 21.33 26.75 34.54
C SER A 739 21.84 28.16 34.35
N ARG A 740 22.59 28.72 35.31
CA ARG A 740 23.23 30.04 35.18
C ARG A 740 24.49 29.99 34.32
N LEU A 741 25.09 28.81 34.20
CA LEU A 741 26.32 28.59 33.45
C LEU A 741 26.07 27.97 32.06
N LYS A 742 24.83 27.54 31.79
CA LYS A 742 24.39 26.80 30.60
C LYS A 742 23.12 27.40 30.03
N VAL A 743 22.75 26.97 28.83
CA VAL A 743 21.54 27.45 28.13
C VAL A 743 20.31 26.62 28.53
N ASN A 744 19.15 27.26 28.66
CA ASN A 744 17.86 26.70 29.07
C ASN A 744 16.75 27.07 28.08
N PHE A 745 15.71 26.24 28.03
CA PHE A 745 14.48 26.51 27.29
C PHE A 745 13.36 26.88 28.27
N PHE A 746 12.40 27.68 27.83
CA PHE A 746 11.13 27.94 28.51
C PHE A 746 10.00 27.96 27.46
N THR A 747 8.85 27.34 27.74
CA THR A 747 7.75 27.22 26.75
C THR A 747 6.47 27.80 27.31
N ARG A 748 6.20 29.09 27.12
CA ARG A 748 5.11 29.77 27.84
C ARG A 748 4.47 30.91 27.06
N LYS A 749 3.30 31.31 27.56
CA LYS A 749 2.62 32.54 27.22
C LYS A 749 3.20 33.68 28.04
N TRP A 750 3.72 34.72 27.39
CA TRP A 750 4.41 35.83 28.03
C TRP A 750 3.53 37.08 28.01
N GLU A 751 3.33 37.70 29.17
CA GLU A 751 2.69 39.02 29.29
C GLU A 751 3.72 40.12 29.02
N SER A 752 3.41 41.07 28.15
CA SER A 752 4.26 42.23 27.87
C SER A 752 3.88 43.45 28.70
N SER A 753 4.90 44.17 29.16
CA SER A 753 4.80 45.51 29.74
C SER A 753 5.87 46.39 29.12
N GLU A 754 5.48 47.57 28.67
CA GLU A 754 6.39 48.53 28.04
C GLU A 754 6.80 49.67 28.98
N ASP A 755 8.05 50.07 28.86
CA ASP A 755 8.60 51.33 29.37
C ASP A 755 9.23 52.12 28.19
N GLU A 756 9.67 53.36 28.40
CA GLU A 756 10.07 54.29 27.31
C GLU A 756 11.08 53.67 26.32
N ASN A 757 12.02 52.82 26.79
CA ASN A 757 13.08 52.23 25.96
C ASN A 757 13.19 50.69 25.98
N GLN A 758 12.33 49.98 26.70
CA GLN A 758 12.47 48.52 26.90
C GLN A 758 11.11 47.81 26.90
N LEU A 759 11.08 46.61 26.31
CA LEU A 759 9.97 45.67 26.41
C LEU A 759 10.28 44.64 27.50
N THR A 760 9.44 44.57 28.53
CA THR A 760 9.56 43.56 29.59
C THR A 760 8.53 42.46 29.35
N LEU A 761 9.00 41.22 29.30
CA LEU A 761 8.16 40.04 29.14
C LEU A 761 8.16 39.24 30.43
N THR A 762 6.98 38.95 30.95
CA THR A 762 6.77 38.30 32.25
C THR A 762 5.86 37.09 32.09
N TYR A 763 6.22 35.99 32.72
CA TYR A 763 5.37 34.81 32.85
C TYR A 763 5.20 34.47 34.33
N LYS A 764 3.97 34.15 34.72
CA LYS A 764 3.60 33.83 36.09
C LYS A 764 2.95 32.44 36.13
N GLU A 765 3.48 31.55 36.95
CA GLU A 765 2.97 30.19 37.13
C GLU A 765 2.70 29.92 38.59
N LYS A 766 1.58 29.29 38.93
CA LYS A 766 1.37 28.79 40.29
C LYS A 766 2.21 27.54 40.47
N ILE A 767 3.09 27.57 41.47
CA ILE A 767 3.91 26.42 41.86
C ILE A 767 3.70 26.13 43.35
N THR A 768 4.17 24.98 43.82
CA THR A 768 4.18 24.68 45.26
C THR A 768 5.55 24.13 45.60
N TRP A 769 6.38 24.97 46.23
CA TRP A 769 7.74 24.65 46.58
C TRP A 769 8.17 25.38 47.86
N SER A 770 9.06 24.80 48.67
CA SER A 770 9.58 25.44 49.89
C SER A 770 11.10 25.56 49.79
N PRO A 771 11.65 26.78 49.57
CA PRO A 771 13.09 26.99 49.58
C PRO A 771 13.65 26.77 50.97
N GLN A 772 14.70 25.96 51.07
CA GLN A 772 15.54 25.97 52.26
C GLN A 772 16.44 27.20 52.15
N GLN A 773 16.29 28.13 53.10
CA GLN A 773 17.08 29.37 53.29
C GLN A 773 16.47 30.67 52.75
N THR A 774 15.33 31.08 53.30
CA THR A 774 15.13 32.51 53.60
C THR A 774 14.67 32.68 55.07
N PRO A 775 15.17 33.68 55.82
CA PRO A 775 14.86 33.85 57.25
C PRO A 775 13.39 34.16 57.58
N VAL A 776 12.53 34.26 56.55
CA VAL A 776 11.11 34.65 56.64
C VAL A 776 10.21 33.67 55.85
N GLY A 777 10.75 32.53 55.36
CA GLY A 777 10.15 31.73 54.28
C GLY A 777 8.91 30.91 54.63
N GLY A 778 7.79 31.25 53.99
CA GLY A 778 6.69 30.34 53.67
C GLY A 778 6.95 29.55 52.37
N ALA A 779 5.97 28.76 51.94
CA ALA A 779 6.02 28.07 50.66
C ALA A 779 5.90 29.08 49.52
N VAL A 780 6.80 28.99 48.53
CA VAL A 780 6.66 29.66 47.24
C VAL A 780 5.44 29.08 46.53
N SER A 781 4.46 29.94 46.32
CA SER A 781 3.20 29.60 45.67
C SER A 781 3.18 30.01 44.19
N GLN A 782 4.23 30.70 43.72
CA GLN A 782 4.26 31.27 42.39
C GLN A 782 5.70 31.38 41.86
N MET A 783 5.91 31.07 40.59
CA MET A 783 7.14 31.34 39.85
C MET A 783 6.89 32.54 38.94
N VAL A 784 7.79 33.50 38.95
CA VAL A 784 7.76 34.68 38.08
C VAL A 784 9.03 34.66 37.24
N LEU A 785 8.85 34.42 35.95
CA LEU A 785 9.89 34.49 34.95
C LEU A 785 9.83 35.85 34.29
N HIS A 786 10.94 36.58 34.20
CA HIS A 786 10.93 37.82 33.43
C HIS A 786 12.24 38.12 32.70
N PHE A 787 12.13 38.89 31.62
CA PHE A 787 13.28 39.39 30.88
C PHE A 787 12.97 40.69 30.17
N LYS A 788 14.05 41.36 29.76
CA LYS A 788 14.00 42.66 29.09
C LYS A 788 14.60 42.56 27.70
N LEU A 789 13.93 43.17 26.73
CA LEU A 789 14.37 43.31 25.35
C LEU A 789 14.53 44.79 24.99
N SER A 790 15.52 45.06 24.13
CA SER A 790 15.63 46.35 23.46
C SER A 790 14.54 46.48 22.38
N LYS A 791 13.98 47.67 22.20
CA LYS A 791 12.92 47.95 21.20
C LYS A 791 13.35 47.81 19.73
N GLU A 792 14.63 47.55 19.45
CA GLU A 792 15.19 47.44 18.09
C GLU A 792 14.57 46.31 17.23
N GLY A 793 13.84 45.36 17.82
CA GLY A 793 13.33 44.16 17.14
C GLY A 793 11.87 44.19 16.66
N ASN A 794 11.11 45.28 16.89
CA ASN A 794 9.66 45.44 16.62
C ASN A 794 8.83 44.14 16.75
N LEU A 795 8.44 43.80 17.99
CA LEU A 795 7.70 42.57 18.28
C LEU A 795 6.18 42.75 18.32
N ASP A 796 5.71 43.98 18.10
CA ASP A 796 4.32 44.41 18.30
C ASP A 796 3.34 43.58 17.46
N GLU A 797 3.74 43.17 16.25
CA GLU A 797 2.93 42.36 15.34
C GLU A 797 2.70 40.91 15.83
N TYR A 798 3.48 40.43 16.79
CA TYR A 798 3.39 39.07 17.32
C TYR A 798 2.59 38.98 18.63
N PHE A 799 2.27 40.11 19.26
CA PHE A 799 1.46 40.15 20.47
C PHE A 799 -0.03 40.12 20.16
N LYS A 800 -0.79 39.30 20.90
CA LYS A 800 -2.25 39.38 20.96
C LYS A 800 -2.64 39.79 22.37
N ALA A 801 -3.29 40.94 22.52
CA ALA A 801 -3.74 41.46 23.83
C ALA A 801 -2.61 41.54 24.89
N ASN A 802 -1.42 41.99 24.49
CA ASN A 802 -0.20 42.02 25.32
C ASN A 802 0.32 40.65 25.77
N GLU A 803 -0.03 39.58 25.05
CA GLU A 803 0.46 38.24 25.31
C GLU A 803 1.16 37.63 24.08
N LEU A 804 2.21 36.85 24.32
CA LEU A 804 3.02 36.17 23.29
C LEU A 804 3.21 34.69 23.65
N ASP A 805 2.70 33.79 22.82
CA ASP A 805 2.98 32.36 22.91
C ASP A 805 4.28 32.03 22.16
N ALA A 806 5.36 31.80 22.91
CA ALA A 806 6.67 31.57 22.35
C ALA A 806 7.57 30.74 23.26
N TRP A 807 8.49 30.01 22.65
CA TRP A 807 9.58 29.36 23.36
C TRP A 807 10.72 30.35 23.52
N LEU A 808 11.31 30.41 24.69
CA LEU A 808 12.46 31.23 24.96
C LEU A 808 13.68 30.36 25.22
N LEU A 809 14.75 30.63 24.46
CA LEU A 809 16.09 30.11 24.72
C LEU A 809 16.91 31.20 25.42
N GLY A 810 17.50 30.89 26.56
CA GLY A 810 18.27 31.89 27.33
C GLY A 810 19.06 31.30 28.48
N ILE A 811 19.68 32.18 29.26
CA ILE A 811 20.48 31.81 30.43
C ILE A 811 19.91 32.54 31.65
N VAL A 812 19.77 31.81 32.76
CA VAL A 812 19.35 32.42 34.03
C VAL A 812 20.48 33.31 34.55
N GLN A 813 20.20 34.59 34.72
CA GLN A 813 21.14 35.56 35.26
C GLN A 813 21.13 35.54 36.78
N ARG A 814 19.92 35.67 37.33
CA ARG A 814 19.65 35.77 38.75
C ARG A 814 18.35 35.06 39.07
N TRP A 815 18.29 34.47 40.25
CA TRP A 815 17.04 34.06 40.86
C TRP A 815 17.04 34.53 42.31
N ASP A 816 15.87 34.89 42.84
CA ASP A 816 15.69 35.32 44.22
C ASP A 816 14.27 34.97 44.69
N ASP A 817 14.09 34.81 45.99
CA ASP A 817 12.78 34.60 46.61
C ASP A 817 12.25 35.95 47.08
N SER A 818 11.22 36.48 46.42
CA SER A 818 10.62 37.77 46.77
C SER A 818 9.19 37.59 47.28
N SER A 819 8.80 38.42 48.25
CA SER A 819 7.42 38.51 48.71
C SER A 819 6.81 39.80 48.20
N GLU A 820 5.84 39.70 47.30
CA GLU A 820 5.11 40.84 46.75
C GLU A 820 3.61 40.63 47.04
N ASN A 821 2.94 41.63 47.62
CA ASN A 821 1.51 41.57 48.01
C ASN A 821 1.12 40.34 48.86
N GLY A 822 2.01 39.87 49.74
CA GLY A 822 1.77 38.71 50.61
C GLY A 822 1.86 37.34 49.92
N THR A 823 2.22 37.31 48.63
CA THR A 823 2.47 36.08 47.87
C THR A 823 3.99 35.87 47.74
N GLN A 824 4.47 34.74 48.22
CA GLN A 824 5.89 34.40 48.09
C GLN A 824 6.15 33.79 46.71
N SER A 825 7.04 34.43 45.96
CA SER A 825 7.31 34.11 44.56
C SER A 825 8.79 33.84 44.34
N LEU A 826 9.10 32.81 43.56
CA LEU A 826 10.44 32.58 43.01
C LEU A 826 10.59 33.44 41.76
N PHE A 827 11.44 34.45 41.84
CA PHE A 827 11.68 35.38 40.75
C PHE A 827 12.93 34.98 39.98
N ILE A 828 12.81 34.72 38.68
CA ILE A 828 13.92 34.31 37.82
C ILE A 828 14.08 35.33 36.69
N GLU A 829 15.25 35.97 36.68
CA GLU A 829 15.69 36.88 35.63
C GLU A 829 16.62 36.14 34.68
N PHE A 830 16.36 36.23 33.38
CA PHE A 830 17.15 35.56 32.35
C PHE A 830 17.48 36.48 31.19
N THR A 831 18.61 36.19 30.55
CA THR A 831 19.01 36.86 29.31
C THR A 831 18.54 36.03 28.12
N PRO A 832 17.69 36.60 27.26
CA PRO A 832 17.17 35.90 26.10
C PRO A 832 18.26 35.82 25.01
N LEU A 833 18.44 34.63 24.44
CA LEU A 833 19.26 34.41 23.24
C LEU A 833 18.37 34.42 22.00
N ALA A 834 17.22 33.75 22.06
CA ALA A 834 16.23 33.72 20.99
C ALA A 834 14.82 33.44 21.51
N LEU A 835 13.83 34.03 20.84
CA LEU A 835 12.40 33.73 20.97
C LEU A 835 11.94 32.99 19.73
N LEU A 836 11.34 31.83 19.93
CA LEU A 836 10.83 30.95 18.89
C LEU A 836 9.32 30.92 18.92
N LYS A 837 8.70 31.02 17.75
CA LYS A 837 7.26 30.85 17.58
C LYS A 837 6.89 29.40 17.86
N GLU A 838 5.80 29.20 18.59
CA GLU A 838 5.28 27.87 18.88
C GLU A 838 4.97 27.05 17.63
#